data_AF-A0A316A7N6-F1
#
_entry.id   AF-A0A316A7N6-F1
#
_cell.length_a   1.000
_cell.length_b   1.000
_cell.length_c   1.000
_cell.angle_alpha   90.00
_cell.angle_beta   90.00
_cell.angle_gamma   90.00
#
_symmetry.space_group_name_H-M   'P 1'
#
loop_
_entity.id
_entity.type
_entity.pdbx_description
1 polymer ?
#
loop_
_entity_poly.entity_id
_entity_poly.type
_entity_poly.pdbx_seq_one_letter_code
_entity_poly.pdbx_strand_id
1 'polypeptide(L)'
;MSARNMAKRTAAGTLALAVCLGGGAIALASAASADANFKFDNRISGDDRYGTAVAASKAAFDKADNVILVNGYATVDGLTASYLAGVANAPILYVSDKGADDQTKAEIKRLGAKNIWLVGGEKVIPASVADAIKGDGYTVTRINGSDRYETAALIAEAGIKISGKKPSTVFVASGTSFADALAVSPVAFVKGYPIILTDKDSTSDFSKKELGVIGTDSKVLVGGTAVVSDKVAADLSIKSDARVAGDDRAVTANKISDWAKKTQGFNPANAALVGGTNGNGADSLVAAPLLGKSFTTLHFAGWDATATYMKDHSAELTGKGFIFGGKAAVSDGQVSSAQSAAQSAAAAVGQIVTAYSNTSFSVADAASQGAKKYTLKSTDKYVVSGSAATQGAFVASLAVGATVSVSVAGDVATYTLVPVSSTGFSSGLVGAYDTSAKTFSVVEPITGTKLPFLSASATSYNYTTGGAFVNYTVDGQSVSQGIFEGAISYGDTVSVKGTGADLNNIRTVALTSGSISGTVASVTGSSPITAFTVKSTAGATFTIPLPTTGDAVSIDGTASTSAAFTGAAAVTGPPAVAAVVSPVSVGDQVTYAKAGGVQKVTLVNAAPSKLAGMVADSVTISGTPTATNSTQLAYWSPAGTASKVTYADVSRFIVDGTVASKADFVAAATAGDAVVYQPADTTTNTTSSLTLTSKPLAGTVAVGDVDSSGHHVSVVNADGDTIATQADYSSATSVYATGTGNNVYTIDGTTSTLAQFDAMVNRIQTGARQGSVQASISNGTVTWTLSTMNFTAAPAPVSITKGASNVVVVTFNKPVTPAGSAAFSDWTITGAGTATAVAWTANNTVATFTGTAITTGTVTVTPLNATKAALYTDTYGTTVGTGSISATF
;
A
#
# COMPACT_ATOMS: atom_id res chain seq x y z
N MET A 1 -3.19 64.47 -19.21
CA MET A 1 -4.54 64.47 -19.79
C MET A 1 -5.16 63.10 -19.51
N SER A 2 -6.13 62.84 -18.63
CA SER A 2 -6.76 63.51 -17.47
C SER A 2 -7.20 62.35 -16.54
N ALA A 3 -6.32 61.81 -15.68
CA ALA A 3 -6.18 62.06 -14.22
C ALA A 3 -7.41 61.65 -13.37
N ARG A 4 -7.37 60.83 -12.31
CA ARG A 4 -6.30 60.18 -11.52
C ARG A 4 -6.95 59.20 -10.50
N ASN A 5 -6.34 58.02 -10.33
CA ASN A 5 -5.98 57.31 -9.08
C ASN A 5 -7.00 56.87 -8.00
N MET A 6 -6.95 55.55 -7.72
CA MET A 6 -6.70 54.88 -6.42
C MET A 6 -7.21 55.48 -5.09
N ALA A 7 -7.90 54.65 -4.28
CA ALA A 7 -7.52 54.26 -2.90
C ALA A 7 -8.59 53.30 -2.32
N LYS A 8 -8.30 52.01 -2.04
CA LYS A 8 -7.75 51.48 -0.77
C LYS A 8 -8.39 52.06 0.50
N ARG A 9 -9.18 51.27 1.25
CA ARG A 9 -8.83 50.72 2.59
C ARG A 9 -9.99 50.06 3.34
N THR A 10 -9.64 48.94 3.96
CA THR A 10 -10.22 48.15 5.05
C THR A 10 -10.30 48.91 6.39
N ALA A 11 -11.34 48.64 7.20
CA ALA A 11 -11.39 48.59 8.70
C ALA A 11 -12.87 48.60 9.16
N ALA A 12 -13.41 47.52 9.75
CA ALA A 12 -13.39 47.16 11.18
C ALA A 12 -14.42 47.90 12.06
N GLY A 13 -15.33 47.12 12.66
CA GLY A 13 -15.61 47.19 14.11
C GLY A 13 -16.64 48.20 14.65
N THR A 14 -17.89 47.72 14.80
CA THR A 14 -18.68 47.63 16.07
C THR A 14 -18.77 48.85 17.03
N LEU A 15 -20.00 49.37 17.29
CA LEU A 15 -20.61 49.49 18.64
C LEU A 15 -22.10 49.93 18.60
N ALA A 16 -22.86 49.50 19.62
CA ALA A 16 -24.32 49.51 19.79
C ALA A 16 -24.87 50.57 20.79
N LEU A 17 -26.21 50.48 21.09
CA LEU A 17 -27.08 51.09 22.15
C LEU A 17 -27.96 52.33 21.75
N ALA A 18 -29.24 52.55 22.13
CA ALA A 18 -30.21 51.83 22.98
C ALA A 18 -31.67 52.42 22.89
N VAL A 19 -32.69 51.54 22.97
CA VAL A 19 -33.98 51.57 23.74
C VAL A 19 -35.00 52.73 23.59
N CYS A 20 -36.23 52.40 23.13
CA CYS A 20 -37.52 52.59 23.82
C CYS A 20 -38.69 51.94 23.03
N LEU A 21 -39.35 50.93 23.64
CA LEU A 21 -40.64 50.30 23.29
C LEU A 21 -40.92 50.07 21.78
N GLY A 22 -40.61 48.86 21.30
CA GLY A 22 -40.64 48.52 19.88
C GLY A 22 -39.22 48.50 19.34
N GLY A 23 -38.50 47.40 19.55
CA GLY A 23 -37.06 47.45 19.41
C GLY A 23 -36.42 46.08 19.36
N GLY A 24 -36.30 45.57 18.15
CA GLY A 24 -35.10 44.88 17.65
C GLY A 24 -34.52 43.75 18.49
N ALA A 25 -34.97 42.53 18.23
CA ALA A 25 -34.04 41.44 18.00
C ALA A 25 -34.26 40.95 16.57
N ILE A 26 -33.24 41.18 15.78
CA ILE A 26 -33.09 40.83 14.37
C ILE A 26 -33.43 39.35 14.18
N ALA A 27 -34.30 39.09 13.21
CA ALA A 27 -34.59 37.75 12.71
C ALA A 27 -33.29 37.12 12.18
N LEU A 28 -32.63 36.32 13.01
CA LEU A 28 -31.96 35.14 12.51
C LEU A 28 -33.02 34.05 12.49
N ALA A 29 -33.58 33.88 11.29
CA ALA A 29 -34.34 32.70 10.96
C ALA A 29 -33.61 31.48 11.52
N SER A 30 -34.26 30.76 12.43
CA SER A 30 -34.00 29.35 12.64
C SER A 30 -34.28 28.67 11.30
N ALA A 31 -33.28 28.65 10.42
CA ALA A 31 -33.33 27.91 9.19
C ALA A 31 -33.55 26.45 9.60
N ALA A 32 -34.61 25.89 9.03
CA ALA A 32 -35.07 24.53 9.17
C ALA A 32 -33.94 23.53 9.46
N SER A 33 -34.02 22.90 10.63
CA SER A 33 -33.47 21.57 10.83
C SER A 33 -34.22 20.64 9.87
N ALA A 34 -33.58 20.25 8.77
CA ALA A 34 -34.11 19.30 7.79
C ALA A 34 -33.06 18.19 7.55
N ASP A 35 -33.42 16.98 7.99
CA ASP A 35 -32.90 15.66 7.58
C ASP A 35 -31.37 15.49 7.52
N ALA A 36 -30.72 15.26 8.67
CA ALA A 36 -29.27 15.09 8.80
C ALA A 36 -28.72 13.71 8.34
N ASN A 37 -29.40 12.97 7.46
CA ASN A 37 -28.95 11.66 6.97
C ASN A 37 -28.87 11.66 5.43
N PHE A 38 -27.65 11.57 4.88
CA PHE A 38 -27.38 11.46 3.44
C PHE A 38 -28.15 10.34 2.74
N LYS A 39 -28.61 10.56 1.49
CA LYS A 39 -29.35 9.55 0.70
C LYS A 39 -28.97 9.51 -0.79
N PHE A 40 -28.91 8.29 -1.33
CA PHE A 40 -28.86 7.98 -2.76
C PHE A 40 -30.28 7.92 -3.34
N ASP A 41 -30.94 9.07 -3.49
CA ASP A 41 -32.32 9.17 -3.97
C ASP A 41 -32.44 9.71 -5.40
N ASN A 42 -31.33 10.13 -6.02
CA ASN A 42 -31.33 10.68 -7.39
C ASN A 42 -30.88 9.62 -8.42
N ARG A 43 -31.80 8.74 -8.83
CA ARG A 43 -31.51 7.76 -9.90
C ARG A 43 -31.68 8.36 -11.30
N ILE A 44 -30.61 8.32 -12.08
CA ILE A 44 -30.51 8.76 -13.48
C ILE A 44 -30.43 7.51 -14.37
N SER A 45 -31.53 7.16 -15.03
CA SER A 45 -31.62 5.94 -15.84
C SER A 45 -32.67 6.04 -16.93
N GLY A 46 -32.50 5.29 -18.01
CA GLY A 46 -33.56 4.95 -18.97
C GLY A 46 -33.67 3.44 -19.16
N ASP A 47 -34.50 3.03 -20.12
CA ASP A 47 -34.74 1.61 -20.44
C ASP A 47 -33.47 0.91 -20.97
N ASP A 48 -32.56 1.68 -21.57
CA ASP A 48 -31.27 1.24 -22.07
C ASP A 48 -30.19 2.33 -21.88
N ARG A 49 -28.99 2.08 -22.44
CA ARG A 49 -27.85 3.01 -22.38
C ARG A 49 -28.12 4.35 -23.06
N TYR A 50 -28.94 4.38 -24.11
CA TYR A 50 -29.32 5.60 -24.82
C TYR A 50 -30.26 6.42 -23.93
N GLY A 51 -31.23 5.77 -23.29
CA GLY A 51 -32.15 6.39 -22.36
C GLY A 51 -31.44 6.95 -21.12
N THR A 52 -30.48 6.23 -20.57
CA THR A 52 -29.64 6.74 -19.46
C THR A 52 -28.82 7.96 -19.89
N ALA A 53 -28.26 7.97 -21.11
CA ALA A 53 -27.54 9.13 -21.64
C ALA A 53 -28.46 10.36 -21.79
N VAL A 54 -29.68 10.16 -22.30
CA VAL A 54 -30.69 11.23 -22.41
C VAL A 54 -31.10 11.74 -21.02
N ALA A 55 -31.30 10.84 -20.04
CA ALA A 55 -31.63 11.22 -18.67
C ALA A 55 -30.49 12.03 -18.02
N ALA A 56 -29.23 11.63 -18.20
CA ALA A 56 -28.06 12.36 -17.71
C ALA A 56 -27.93 13.74 -18.38
N SER A 57 -28.18 13.83 -19.69
CA SER A 57 -28.22 15.09 -20.43
C SER A 57 -29.27 16.05 -19.85
N LYS A 58 -30.51 15.59 -19.68
CA LYS A 58 -31.60 16.42 -19.10
C LYS A 58 -31.28 16.89 -17.69
N ALA A 59 -30.64 16.06 -16.87
CA ALA A 59 -30.26 16.41 -15.51
C ALA A 59 -29.11 17.44 -15.46
N ALA A 60 -28.24 17.48 -16.48
CA ALA A 60 -27.06 18.34 -16.52
C ALA A 60 -27.21 19.59 -17.41
N PHE A 61 -28.15 19.62 -18.36
CA PHE A 61 -28.26 20.66 -19.38
C PHE A 61 -29.71 21.02 -19.72
N ASP A 62 -30.07 22.27 -19.51
CA ASP A 62 -31.30 22.82 -20.08
C ASP A 62 -31.16 23.01 -21.60
N LYS A 63 -30.01 23.52 -22.05
CA LYS A 63 -29.61 23.73 -23.45
C LYS A 63 -28.12 23.47 -23.63
N ALA A 64 -27.71 23.10 -24.85
CA ALA A 64 -26.30 23.00 -25.24
C ALA A 64 -26.16 23.20 -26.76
N ASP A 65 -25.26 24.10 -27.18
CA ASP A 65 -24.96 24.31 -28.61
C ASP A 65 -24.16 23.15 -29.21
N ASN A 66 -23.41 22.43 -28.37
CA ASN A 66 -22.55 21.30 -28.75
C ASN A 66 -23.09 20.00 -28.14
N VAL A 67 -22.98 18.90 -28.89
CA VAL A 67 -23.23 17.53 -28.39
C VAL A 67 -22.07 16.64 -28.80
N ILE A 68 -21.60 15.79 -27.89
CA ILE A 68 -20.62 14.75 -28.19
C ILE A 68 -21.36 13.44 -28.43
N LEU A 69 -21.15 12.82 -29.59
CA LEU A 69 -21.74 11.53 -29.95
C LEU A 69 -20.65 10.44 -29.99
N VAL A 70 -20.89 9.36 -29.25
CA VAL A 70 -20.01 8.19 -29.17
C VAL A 70 -20.82 6.95 -29.57
N ASN A 71 -20.19 5.90 -30.10
CA ASN A 71 -20.89 4.64 -30.29
C ASN A 71 -21.23 4.00 -28.93
N GLY A 72 -22.51 3.74 -28.67
CA GLY A 72 -23.01 3.17 -27.42
C GLY A 72 -22.58 1.73 -27.14
N TYR A 73 -22.21 0.95 -28.16
CA TYR A 73 -21.75 -0.44 -28.03
C TYR A 73 -20.23 -0.59 -28.19
N ALA A 74 -19.55 0.39 -28.77
CA ALA A 74 -18.10 0.48 -28.91
C ALA A 74 -17.57 1.71 -28.15
N THR A 75 -17.92 1.83 -26.86
CA THR A 75 -17.69 3.03 -26.04
C THR A 75 -16.22 3.35 -25.76
N VAL A 76 -15.31 2.42 -26.07
CA VAL A 76 -13.88 2.56 -25.81
C VAL A 76 -13.27 3.75 -26.56
N ASP A 77 -13.75 4.03 -27.77
CA ASP A 77 -13.26 5.16 -28.58
C ASP A 77 -13.65 6.51 -27.98
N GLY A 78 -14.70 6.56 -27.13
CA GLY A 78 -15.16 7.75 -26.42
C GLY A 78 -14.74 7.81 -24.96
N LEU A 79 -13.85 6.94 -24.48
CA LEU A 79 -13.43 6.89 -23.08
C LEU A 79 -12.92 8.24 -22.55
N THR A 80 -12.28 9.02 -23.42
CA THR A 80 -11.69 10.32 -23.10
C THR A 80 -12.58 11.50 -23.51
N ALA A 81 -13.80 11.23 -24.01
CA ALA A 81 -14.74 12.23 -24.48
C ALA A 81 -15.24 13.16 -23.37
N SER A 82 -15.12 12.78 -22.09
CA SER A 82 -15.45 13.64 -20.95
C SER A 82 -14.67 14.95 -20.94
N TYR A 83 -13.40 14.92 -21.34
CA TYR A 83 -12.59 16.13 -21.51
C TYR A 83 -13.18 17.06 -22.58
N LEU A 84 -13.45 16.51 -23.78
CA LEU A 84 -14.03 17.26 -24.90
C LEU A 84 -15.40 17.84 -24.53
N ALA A 85 -16.23 17.02 -23.88
CA ALA A 85 -17.53 17.43 -23.36
C ALA A 85 -17.41 18.59 -22.36
N GLY A 86 -16.40 18.57 -21.50
CA GLY A 86 -16.12 19.65 -20.54
C GLY A 86 -15.77 20.97 -21.22
N VAL A 87 -14.77 20.94 -22.11
CA VAL A 87 -14.31 22.16 -22.81
C VAL A 87 -15.33 22.70 -23.82
N ALA A 88 -16.17 21.83 -24.39
CA ALA A 88 -17.27 22.23 -25.28
C ALA A 88 -18.58 22.54 -24.55
N ASN A 89 -18.63 22.35 -23.21
CA ASN A 89 -19.83 22.42 -22.38
C ASN A 89 -21.01 21.65 -23.01
N ALA A 90 -20.79 20.37 -23.28
CA ALA A 90 -21.68 19.50 -24.04
C ALA A 90 -22.07 18.26 -23.23
N PRO A 91 -23.28 17.70 -23.42
CA PRO A 91 -23.59 16.35 -22.98
C PRO A 91 -22.92 15.31 -23.89
N ILE A 92 -22.73 14.11 -23.35
CA ILE A 92 -22.33 12.92 -24.11
C ILE A 92 -23.59 12.09 -24.34
N LEU A 93 -23.91 11.83 -25.61
CA LEU A 93 -24.99 10.96 -26.04
C LEU A 93 -24.44 9.81 -26.90
N TYR A 94 -25.28 8.80 -27.13
CA TYR A 94 -24.89 7.61 -27.86
C TYR A 94 -25.53 7.50 -29.24
N VAL A 95 -24.78 6.93 -30.18
CA VAL A 95 -25.25 6.46 -31.48
C VAL A 95 -24.89 4.98 -31.66
N SER A 96 -25.33 4.37 -32.75
CA SER A 96 -24.89 3.03 -33.17
C SER A 96 -24.29 3.08 -34.57
N ASP A 97 -23.82 1.93 -35.06
CA ASP A 97 -23.46 1.74 -36.47
C ASP A 97 -24.65 1.94 -37.43
N LYS A 98 -25.88 1.86 -36.91
CA LYS A 98 -27.14 2.11 -37.65
C LYS A 98 -27.60 3.57 -37.56
N GLY A 99 -26.92 4.42 -36.80
CA GLY A 99 -27.25 5.82 -36.62
C GLY A 99 -27.73 6.19 -35.22
N ALA A 100 -28.18 7.45 -35.08
CA ALA A 100 -28.83 7.95 -33.89
C ALA A 100 -30.27 7.43 -33.82
N ASP A 101 -30.67 6.90 -32.67
CA ASP A 101 -32.05 6.50 -32.41
C ASP A 101 -32.95 7.71 -32.15
N ASP A 102 -34.26 7.48 -32.09
CA ASP A 102 -35.25 8.56 -31.98
C ASP A 102 -35.11 9.34 -30.67
N GLN A 103 -34.76 8.66 -29.57
CA GLN A 103 -34.52 9.31 -28.28
C GLN A 103 -33.28 10.21 -28.30
N THR A 104 -32.19 9.80 -28.96
CA THR A 104 -30.99 10.63 -29.14
C THR A 104 -31.29 11.82 -30.03
N LYS A 105 -31.97 11.62 -31.16
CA LYS A 105 -32.38 12.73 -32.06
C LYS A 105 -33.28 13.74 -31.35
N ALA A 106 -34.26 13.26 -30.58
CA ALA A 106 -35.14 14.11 -29.80
C ALA A 106 -34.38 14.92 -28.75
N GLU A 107 -33.39 14.33 -28.09
CA GLU A 107 -32.56 15.04 -27.10
C GLU A 107 -31.64 16.07 -27.74
N ILE A 108 -30.98 15.76 -28.87
CA ILE A 108 -30.19 16.74 -29.65
C ILE A 108 -31.05 17.95 -30.01
N LYS A 109 -32.29 17.71 -30.46
CA LYS A 109 -33.25 18.76 -30.79
C LYS A 109 -33.68 19.56 -29.55
N ARG A 110 -33.96 18.88 -28.42
CA ARG A 110 -34.35 19.52 -27.15
C ARG A 110 -33.28 20.47 -26.65
N LEU A 111 -32.01 20.07 -26.74
CA LEU A 111 -30.86 20.87 -26.34
C LEU A 111 -30.69 22.12 -27.21
N GLY A 112 -31.26 22.14 -28.42
CA GLY A 112 -31.05 23.19 -29.40
C GLY A 112 -29.65 23.15 -30.02
N ALA A 113 -29.04 21.96 -30.08
CA ALA A 113 -27.66 21.79 -30.53
C ALA A 113 -27.50 22.15 -32.01
N LYS A 114 -26.32 22.68 -32.35
CA LYS A 114 -25.92 23.05 -33.71
C LYS A 114 -24.69 22.29 -34.17
N ASN A 115 -23.79 21.99 -33.24
CA ASN A 115 -22.52 21.35 -33.51
C ASN A 115 -22.51 19.95 -32.89
N ILE A 116 -22.16 18.97 -33.71
CA ILE A 116 -22.04 17.57 -33.32
C ILE A 116 -20.58 17.17 -33.44
N TRP A 117 -20.00 16.72 -32.33
CA TRP A 117 -18.66 16.16 -32.28
C TRP A 117 -18.79 14.64 -32.25
N LEU A 118 -18.45 14.01 -33.36
CA LEU A 118 -18.57 12.57 -33.54
C LEU A 118 -17.24 11.91 -33.17
N VAL A 119 -17.21 11.16 -32.08
CA VAL A 119 -16.00 10.51 -31.56
C VAL A 119 -16.01 9.04 -31.93
N GLY A 120 -15.03 8.64 -32.75
CA GLY A 120 -14.87 7.26 -33.23
C GLY A 120 -14.72 7.18 -34.75
N GLY A 121 -13.99 6.16 -35.20
CA GLY A 121 -13.72 5.94 -36.63
C GLY A 121 -14.92 5.44 -37.42
N GLU A 122 -14.80 5.40 -38.76
CA GLU A 122 -15.87 4.94 -39.65
C GLU A 122 -16.24 3.46 -39.44
N LYS A 123 -15.33 2.65 -38.91
CA LYS A 123 -15.59 1.24 -38.56
C LYS A 123 -16.64 1.08 -37.46
N VAL A 124 -16.69 2.02 -36.52
CA VAL A 124 -17.64 2.00 -35.39
C VAL A 124 -18.81 2.94 -35.61
N ILE A 125 -18.62 4.05 -36.31
CA ILE A 125 -19.69 4.97 -36.67
C ILE A 125 -19.55 5.26 -38.17
N PRO A 126 -20.27 4.55 -39.06
CA PRO A 126 -20.13 4.67 -40.50
C PRO A 126 -20.29 6.10 -41.03
N ALA A 127 -19.69 6.39 -42.19
CA ALA A 127 -19.83 7.69 -42.87
C ALA A 127 -21.31 8.05 -43.11
N SER A 128 -22.15 7.06 -43.43
CA SER A 128 -23.59 7.23 -43.60
C SER A 128 -24.30 7.80 -42.38
N VAL A 129 -23.85 7.46 -41.17
CA VAL A 129 -24.39 8.04 -39.92
C VAL A 129 -24.03 9.52 -39.82
N ALA A 130 -22.78 9.87 -40.10
CA ALA A 130 -22.34 11.27 -40.08
C ALA A 130 -23.07 12.09 -41.14
N ASP A 131 -23.26 11.55 -42.34
CA ASP A 131 -23.94 12.24 -43.43
C ASP A 131 -25.44 12.38 -43.18
N ALA A 132 -26.09 11.40 -42.55
CA ALA A 132 -27.48 11.53 -42.09
C ALA A 132 -27.62 12.69 -41.08
N ILE A 133 -26.72 12.78 -40.10
CA ILE A 133 -26.74 13.87 -39.11
C ILE A 133 -26.47 15.23 -39.77
N LYS A 134 -25.56 15.31 -40.76
CA LYS A 134 -25.38 16.56 -41.55
C LYS A 134 -26.64 16.90 -42.35
N GLY A 135 -27.30 15.90 -42.93
CA GLY A 135 -28.54 16.06 -43.68
C GLY A 135 -29.69 16.62 -42.84
N ASP A 136 -29.69 16.34 -41.53
CA ASP A 136 -30.61 16.91 -40.55
C ASP A 136 -30.28 18.38 -40.19
N GLY A 137 -29.25 18.98 -40.80
CA GLY A 137 -28.90 20.40 -40.67
C GLY A 137 -27.85 20.72 -39.59
N TYR A 138 -27.18 19.72 -39.04
CA TYR A 138 -26.15 19.91 -38.02
C TYR A 138 -24.74 20.07 -38.61
N THR A 139 -23.89 20.84 -37.93
CA THR A 139 -22.46 20.89 -38.25
C THR A 139 -21.75 19.72 -37.59
N VAL A 140 -21.24 18.78 -38.37
CA VAL A 140 -20.62 17.54 -37.85
C VAL A 140 -19.10 17.58 -38.01
N THR A 141 -18.39 17.47 -36.90
CA THR A 141 -16.92 17.30 -36.84
C THR A 141 -16.60 15.93 -36.29
N ARG A 142 -15.93 15.08 -37.07
CA ARG A 142 -15.47 13.76 -36.61
C ARG A 142 -14.07 13.87 -36.01
N ILE A 143 -13.87 13.23 -34.86
CA ILE A 143 -12.56 13.02 -34.24
C ILE A 143 -12.32 11.50 -34.17
N ASN A 144 -11.32 11.03 -34.89
CA ASN A 144 -10.94 9.63 -34.90
C ASN A 144 -9.46 9.46 -35.27
N GLY A 145 -8.82 8.50 -34.62
CA GLY A 145 -7.52 7.98 -35.01
C GLY A 145 -7.63 6.58 -35.65
N SER A 146 -6.48 6.02 -35.98
CA SER A 146 -6.32 4.62 -36.39
C SER A 146 -6.62 3.63 -35.26
N ASP A 147 -6.41 4.07 -34.01
CA ASP A 147 -6.74 3.35 -32.79
C ASP A 147 -7.26 4.30 -31.68
N ARG A 148 -7.52 3.73 -30.50
CA ARG A 148 -8.01 4.48 -29.33
C ARG A 148 -6.98 5.44 -28.73
N TYR A 149 -5.69 5.17 -28.90
CA TYR A 149 -4.61 5.99 -28.38
C TYR A 149 -4.48 7.27 -29.21
N GLU A 150 -4.48 7.13 -30.53
CA GLU A 150 -4.52 8.26 -31.46
C GLU A 150 -5.84 9.03 -31.34
N THR A 151 -6.97 8.34 -31.20
CA THR A 151 -8.27 9.01 -30.97
C THR A 151 -8.23 9.86 -29.69
N ALA A 152 -7.68 9.34 -28.59
CA ALA A 152 -7.52 10.09 -27.35
C ALA A 152 -6.60 11.31 -27.50
N ALA A 153 -5.51 11.18 -28.27
CA ALA A 153 -4.62 12.29 -28.58
C ALA A 153 -5.32 13.39 -29.40
N LEU A 154 -6.08 13.02 -30.43
CA LEU A 154 -6.83 13.96 -31.26
C LEU A 154 -7.98 14.63 -30.49
N ILE A 155 -8.59 13.94 -29.52
CA ILE A 155 -9.55 14.52 -28.59
C ILE A 155 -8.88 15.61 -27.72
N ALA A 156 -7.67 15.34 -27.20
CA ALA A 156 -6.90 16.32 -26.46
C ALA A 156 -6.59 17.56 -27.32
N GLU A 157 -6.08 17.34 -28.53
CA GLU A 157 -5.76 18.41 -29.48
C GLU A 157 -6.99 19.27 -29.81
N ALA A 158 -8.13 18.63 -30.10
CA ALA A 158 -9.39 19.32 -30.38
C ALA A 158 -9.85 20.17 -29.20
N GLY A 159 -9.77 19.65 -27.97
CA GLY A 159 -10.17 20.40 -26.78
C GLY A 159 -9.26 21.59 -26.46
N ILE A 160 -7.96 21.49 -26.74
CA ILE A 160 -7.01 22.61 -26.63
C ILE A 160 -7.40 23.72 -27.62
N LYS A 161 -7.73 23.34 -28.86
CA LYS A 161 -8.19 24.28 -29.89
C LYS A 161 -9.49 24.98 -29.49
N ILE A 162 -10.46 24.25 -28.93
CA ILE A 162 -11.74 24.80 -28.48
C ILE A 162 -11.56 25.76 -27.30
N SER A 163 -10.79 25.34 -26.29
CA SER A 163 -10.61 26.14 -25.07
C SER A 163 -9.68 27.35 -25.27
N GLY A 164 -8.83 27.31 -26.30
CA GLY A 164 -7.79 28.31 -26.56
C GLY A 164 -6.73 28.39 -25.46
N LYS A 165 -6.66 27.38 -24.58
CA LYS A 165 -5.79 27.36 -23.40
C LYS A 165 -5.10 26.02 -23.30
N LYS A 166 -3.84 26.06 -22.84
CA LYS A 166 -3.13 24.84 -22.45
C LYS A 166 -3.72 24.31 -21.13
N PRO A 167 -4.02 23.01 -21.04
CA PRO A 167 -4.54 22.43 -19.81
C PRO A 167 -3.44 22.40 -18.75
N SER A 168 -3.78 22.71 -17.51
CA SER A 168 -2.82 22.71 -16.41
C SER A 168 -2.41 21.32 -15.99
N THR A 169 -3.23 20.31 -16.23
CA THR A 169 -2.98 18.90 -15.87
C THR A 169 -3.45 17.97 -16.98
N VAL A 170 -2.78 16.84 -17.13
CA VAL A 170 -3.19 15.74 -18.02
C VAL A 170 -3.26 14.44 -17.22
N PHE A 171 -4.31 13.66 -17.46
CA PHE A 171 -4.41 12.30 -16.93
C PHE A 171 -3.79 11.31 -17.91
N VAL A 172 -3.08 10.32 -17.38
CA VAL A 172 -2.59 9.18 -18.14
C VAL A 172 -3.24 7.93 -17.57
N ALA A 173 -3.92 7.13 -18.39
CA ALA A 173 -4.66 5.96 -17.94
C ALA A 173 -4.56 4.80 -18.94
N SER A 174 -4.91 3.59 -18.49
CA SER A 174 -4.86 2.41 -19.35
C SER A 174 -5.88 2.50 -20.50
N GLY A 175 -5.42 2.24 -21.72
CA GLY A 175 -6.27 2.07 -22.90
C GLY A 175 -6.82 0.65 -23.06
N THR A 176 -6.59 -0.25 -22.11
CA THR A 176 -7.11 -1.63 -22.16
C THR A 176 -7.92 -2.00 -20.91
N SER A 177 -7.68 -1.33 -19.77
CA SER A 177 -8.49 -1.42 -18.55
C SER A 177 -9.13 -0.06 -18.23
N PHE A 178 -10.38 0.12 -18.64
CA PHE A 178 -11.00 1.45 -18.74
C PHE A 178 -11.59 2.00 -17.44
N ALA A 179 -11.75 1.17 -16.40
CA ALA A 179 -12.48 1.56 -15.19
C ALA A 179 -11.85 2.79 -14.52
N ASP A 180 -10.53 2.86 -14.50
CA ASP A 180 -9.77 3.96 -13.87
C ASP A 180 -9.94 5.27 -14.66
N ALA A 181 -9.93 5.20 -15.99
CA ALA A 181 -10.21 6.34 -16.86
C ALA A 181 -11.66 6.84 -16.75
N LEU A 182 -12.62 5.92 -16.58
CA LEU A 182 -14.02 6.28 -16.32
C LEU A 182 -14.19 6.97 -14.96
N ALA A 183 -13.51 6.49 -13.92
CA ALA A 183 -13.63 7.06 -12.59
C ALA A 183 -13.10 8.50 -12.48
N VAL A 184 -12.07 8.86 -13.27
CA VAL A 184 -11.53 10.24 -13.30
C VAL A 184 -12.30 11.17 -14.25
N SER A 185 -13.25 10.64 -15.03
CA SER A 185 -13.96 11.39 -16.06
C SER A 185 -14.73 12.64 -15.56
N PRO A 186 -15.35 12.68 -14.36
CA PRO A 186 -15.98 13.91 -13.86
C PRO A 186 -14.97 15.04 -13.64
N VAL A 187 -13.76 14.70 -13.20
CA VAL A 187 -12.68 15.67 -13.01
C VAL A 187 -12.19 16.18 -14.36
N ALA A 188 -11.96 15.26 -15.31
CA ALA A 188 -11.56 15.60 -16.68
C ALA A 188 -12.54 16.59 -17.33
N PHE A 189 -13.84 16.37 -17.12
CA PHE A 189 -14.90 17.27 -17.57
C PHE A 189 -14.81 18.66 -16.93
N VAL A 190 -14.91 18.75 -15.59
CA VAL A 190 -15.07 20.06 -14.93
C VAL A 190 -13.79 20.90 -14.92
N LYS A 191 -12.63 20.23 -14.93
CA LYS A 191 -11.33 20.92 -14.93
C LYS A 191 -10.76 21.13 -16.33
N GLY A 192 -11.32 20.48 -17.35
CA GLY A 192 -10.75 20.51 -18.69
C GLY A 192 -9.36 19.87 -18.72
N TYR A 193 -9.20 18.73 -18.06
CA TYR A 193 -7.96 17.95 -18.09
C TYR A 193 -8.08 16.82 -19.11
N PRO A 194 -7.24 16.78 -20.16
CA PRO A 194 -7.26 15.69 -21.13
C PRO A 194 -6.93 14.36 -20.47
N ILE A 195 -7.48 13.28 -21.01
CA ILE A 195 -7.10 11.91 -20.66
C ILE A 195 -6.35 11.33 -21.85
N ILE A 196 -5.08 10.98 -21.64
CA ILE A 196 -4.23 10.30 -22.60
C ILE A 196 -4.18 8.82 -22.24
N LEU A 197 -4.34 7.95 -23.23
CA LEU A 197 -4.34 6.52 -23.05
C LEU A 197 -2.96 5.92 -23.33
N THR A 198 -2.64 4.83 -22.65
CA THR A 198 -1.39 4.07 -22.82
C THR A 198 -1.65 2.57 -22.70
N ASP A 199 -0.82 1.76 -23.35
CA ASP A 199 -0.75 0.33 -23.02
C ASP A 199 -0.05 0.16 -21.66
N LYS A 200 -0.10 -1.07 -21.13
CA LYS A 200 0.48 -1.41 -19.83
C LYS A 200 1.96 -1.02 -19.72
N ASP A 201 2.77 -1.40 -20.71
CA ASP A 201 4.24 -1.29 -20.65
C ASP A 201 4.85 -0.38 -21.74
N SER A 202 3.99 0.23 -22.55
CA SER A 202 4.38 1.11 -23.65
C SER A 202 3.39 2.25 -23.82
N THR A 203 3.91 3.40 -24.22
CA THR A 203 3.10 4.53 -24.64
C THR A 203 3.24 4.71 -26.15
N SER A 204 2.11 4.85 -26.85
CA SER A 204 2.10 5.07 -28.28
C SER A 204 2.85 6.37 -28.64
N ASP A 205 3.39 6.42 -29.86
CA ASP A 205 4.05 7.65 -30.35
C ASP A 205 3.08 8.82 -30.42
N PHE A 206 1.79 8.56 -30.68
CA PHE A 206 0.73 9.57 -30.63
C PHE A 206 0.55 10.14 -29.22
N SER A 207 0.46 9.27 -28.20
CA SER A 207 0.32 9.69 -26.81
C SER A 207 1.54 10.50 -26.34
N LYS A 208 2.76 10.10 -26.73
CA LYS A 208 3.98 10.87 -26.42
C LYS A 208 4.00 12.23 -27.12
N LYS A 209 3.68 12.26 -28.42
CA LYS A 209 3.61 13.48 -29.22
C LYS A 209 2.61 14.46 -28.61
N GLU A 210 1.41 13.99 -28.29
CA GLU A 210 0.37 14.84 -27.72
C GLU A 210 0.74 15.35 -26.33
N LEU A 211 1.34 14.52 -25.48
CA LEU A 211 1.88 14.99 -24.20
C LEU A 211 2.92 16.10 -24.38
N GLY A 212 3.76 16.01 -25.43
CA GLY A 212 4.68 17.08 -25.81
C GLY A 212 3.98 18.36 -26.30
N VAL A 213 2.90 18.23 -27.08
CA VAL A 213 2.09 19.35 -27.60
C VAL A 213 1.36 20.07 -26.47
N ILE A 214 0.73 19.32 -25.57
CA ILE A 214 0.11 19.83 -24.35
C ILE A 214 1.16 20.61 -23.54
N GLY A 215 2.34 20.02 -23.36
CA GLY A 215 3.49 20.66 -22.73
C GLY A 215 3.24 21.08 -21.28
N THR A 216 2.43 20.30 -20.55
CA THR A 216 2.23 20.49 -19.10
C THR A 216 3.14 19.57 -18.30
N ASP A 217 3.71 20.11 -17.23
CA ASP A 217 4.54 19.37 -16.28
C ASP A 217 3.68 18.53 -15.30
N SER A 218 2.39 18.87 -15.15
CA SER A 218 1.49 18.17 -14.24
C SER A 218 0.80 17.01 -14.97
N LYS A 219 1.36 15.81 -14.81
CA LYS A 219 0.81 14.56 -15.32
C LYS A 219 0.36 13.70 -14.14
N VAL A 220 -0.88 13.23 -14.16
CA VAL A 220 -1.43 12.36 -13.12
C VAL A 220 -1.72 11.00 -13.72
N LEU A 221 -1.04 9.97 -13.22
CA LEU A 221 -1.23 8.60 -13.65
C LEU A 221 -2.40 7.97 -12.89
N VAL A 222 -3.41 7.48 -13.59
CA VAL A 222 -4.62 6.93 -13.00
C VAL A 222 -4.68 5.43 -13.30
N GLY A 223 -4.65 4.63 -12.24
CA GLY A 223 -4.60 3.17 -12.32
C GLY A 223 -3.28 2.56 -11.82
N GLY A 224 -3.37 1.32 -11.34
CA GLY A 224 -2.24 0.60 -10.74
C GLY A 224 -1.20 0.10 -11.74
N THR A 225 -0.06 -0.38 -11.24
CA THR A 225 1.04 -0.94 -12.04
C THR A 225 0.63 -2.17 -12.86
N ALA A 226 -0.44 -2.86 -12.42
CA ALA A 226 -1.06 -3.95 -13.16
C ALA A 226 -1.55 -3.53 -14.56
N VAL A 227 -2.03 -2.29 -14.71
CA VAL A 227 -2.65 -1.78 -15.96
C VAL A 227 -1.86 -0.65 -16.62
N VAL A 228 -1.01 0.06 -15.87
CA VAL A 228 -0.01 1.00 -16.39
C VAL A 228 1.25 0.92 -15.53
N SER A 229 2.32 0.29 -16.04
CA SER A 229 3.52 -0.02 -15.27
C SER A 229 4.37 1.21 -14.97
N ASP A 230 5.32 1.04 -14.06
CA ASP A 230 6.27 2.11 -13.71
C ASP A 230 7.22 2.44 -14.85
N LYS A 231 7.39 1.52 -15.83
CA LYS A 231 8.08 1.82 -17.07
C LYS A 231 7.39 2.95 -17.82
N VAL A 232 6.07 2.92 -17.96
CA VAL A 232 5.32 4.00 -18.60
C VAL A 232 5.41 5.29 -17.80
N ALA A 233 5.35 5.20 -16.46
CA ALA A 233 5.53 6.38 -15.61
C ALA A 233 6.91 7.03 -15.83
N ALA A 234 7.97 6.23 -15.87
CA ALA A 234 9.33 6.69 -16.13
C ALA A 234 9.49 7.26 -17.55
N ASP A 235 9.00 6.54 -18.58
CA ASP A 235 9.04 6.96 -19.99
C ASP A 235 8.38 8.33 -20.20
N LEU A 236 7.33 8.63 -19.43
CA LEU A 236 6.59 9.89 -19.50
C LEU A 236 7.04 10.93 -18.47
N SER A 237 8.08 10.63 -17.69
CA SER A 237 8.57 11.47 -16.58
C SER A 237 7.47 11.86 -15.59
N ILE A 238 6.55 10.94 -15.32
CA ILE A 238 5.51 11.08 -14.30
C ILE A 238 6.13 10.73 -12.96
N LYS A 239 6.01 11.65 -12.00
CA LYS A 239 6.52 11.42 -10.64
C LYS A 239 5.73 10.29 -9.97
N SER A 240 6.40 9.49 -9.15
CA SER A 240 5.78 8.35 -8.46
C SER A 240 4.63 8.78 -7.52
N ASP A 241 4.71 9.98 -6.94
CA ASP A 241 3.67 10.58 -6.10
C ASP A 241 2.47 11.14 -6.89
N ALA A 242 2.58 11.22 -8.22
CA ALA A 242 1.51 11.65 -9.12
C ALA A 242 0.68 10.47 -9.66
N ARG A 243 0.72 9.30 -9.00
CA ARG A 243 -0.12 8.14 -9.32
C ARG A 243 -1.30 8.04 -8.34
N VAL A 244 -2.51 7.88 -8.88
CA VAL A 244 -3.74 7.61 -8.13
C VAL A 244 -4.26 6.23 -8.50
N ALA A 245 -4.09 5.26 -7.60
CA ALA A 245 -4.37 3.86 -7.89
C ALA A 245 -4.69 3.04 -6.63
N GLY A 246 -5.62 2.09 -6.76
CA GLY A 246 -5.97 1.08 -5.77
C GLY A 246 -5.75 -0.35 -6.28
N ASP A 247 -6.03 -1.32 -5.40
CA ASP A 247 -5.85 -2.75 -5.69
C ASP A 247 -6.87 -3.26 -6.72
N ASP A 248 -8.03 -2.62 -6.77
CA ASP A 248 -9.06 -2.84 -7.77
C ASP A 248 -9.68 -1.51 -8.24
N ARG A 249 -10.62 -1.60 -9.19
CA ARG A 249 -11.33 -0.45 -9.76
C ARG A 249 -12.09 0.38 -8.73
N ALA A 250 -12.69 -0.25 -7.71
CA ALA A 250 -13.47 0.43 -6.68
C ALA A 250 -12.55 1.17 -5.72
N VAL A 251 -11.45 0.55 -5.30
CA VAL A 251 -10.41 1.21 -4.50
C VAL A 251 -9.76 2.35 -5.31
N THR A 252 -9.50 2.17 -6.61
CA THR A 252 -9.00 3.25 -7.47
C THR A 252 -10.01 4.40 -7.56
N ALA A 253 -11.29 4.13 -7.78
CA ALA A 253 -12.34 5.17 -7.81
C ALA A 253 -12.47 5.93 -6.48
N ASN A 254 -12.36 5.23 -5.35
CA ASN A 254 -12.34 5.83 -4.02
C ASN A 254 -11.12 6.73 -3.83
N LYS A 255 -9.92 6.30 -4.24
CA LYS A 255 -8.70 7.12 -4.18
C LYS A 255 -8.75 8.31 -5.14
N ILE A 256 -9.36 8.16 -6.32
CA ILE A 256 -9.65 9.29 -7.23
C ILE A 256 -10.58 10.28 -6.55
N SER A 257 -11.59 9.80 -5.83
CA SER A 257 -12.51 10.64 -5.08
C SER A 257 -11.80 11.42 -3.97
N ASP A 258 -10.94 10.78 -3.17
CA ASP A 258 -10.13 11.47 -2.16
C ASP A 258 -9.15 12.47 -2.78
N TRP A 259 -8.48 12.08 -3.86
CA TRP A 259 -7.60 12.98 -4.61
C TRP A 259 -8.37 14.17 -5.16
N ALA A 260 -9.58 13.97 -5.71
CA ALA A 260 -10.41 15.02 -6.28
C ALA A 260 -10.97 15.96 -5.20
N LYS A 261 -11.40 15.43 -4.05
CA LYS A 261 -11.79 16.23 -2.87
C LYS A 261 -10.62 17.11 -2.42
N LYS A 262 -9.45 16.49 -2.23
CA LYS A 262 -8.24 17.13 -1.71
C LYS A 262 -7.65 18.17 -2.65
N THR A 263 -7.63 17.91 -3.95
CA THR A 263 -6.84 18.70 -4.92
C THR A 263 -7.67 19.45 -5.94
N GLN A 264 -8.92 19.03 -6.19
CA GLN A 264 -9.77 19.57 -7.25
C GLN A 264 -11.02 20.27 -6.73
N GLY A 265 -11.27 20.26 -5.42
CA GLY A 265 -12.42 20.93 -4.80
C GLY A 265 -13.74 20.19 -5.03
N PHE A 266 -13.70 18.87 -5.20
CA PHE A 266 -14.92 18.06 -5.23
C PHE A 266 -15.61 18.12 -3.87
N ASN A 267 -16.94 18.21 -3.89
CA ASN A 267 -17.76 18.37 -2.70
C ASN A 267 -17.81 17.06 -1.91
N PRO A 268 -17.23 17.02 -0.70
CA PRO A 268 -17.19 15.80 0.13
C PRO A 268 -18.57 15.38 0.63
N ALA A 269 -19.57 16.27 0.56
CA ALA A 269 -20.94 15.97 0.96
C ALA A 269 -21.74 15.18 -0.06
N ASN A 270 -21.33 15.15 -1.33
CA ASN A 270 -22.06 14.48 -2.40
C ASN A 270 -21.31 13.20 -2.82
N ALA A 271 -22.04 12.17 -3.23
CA ALA A 271 -21.46 10.98 -3.83
C ALA A 271 -22.37 10.38 -4.91
N ALA A 272 -21.80 9.65 -5.86
CA ALA A 272 -22.54 8.96 -6.91
C ALA A 272 -22.13 7.49 -7.04
N LEU A 273 -23.11 6.65 -7.32
CA LEU A 273 -22.93 5.22 -7.60
C LEU A 273 -23.13 4.93 -9.09
N VAL A 274 -22.19 4.21 -9.69
CA VAL A 274 -22.25 3.76 -11.09
C VAL A 274 -21.91 2.27 -11.19
N GLY A 275 -22.32 1.61 -12.28
CA GLY A 275 -22.03 0.19 -12.51
C GLY A 275 -20.53 -0.09 -12.64
N GLY A 276 -20.02 -1.07 -11.89
CA GLY A 276 -18.59 -1.38 -11.81
C GLY A 276 -18.05 -2.43 -12.79
N THR A 277 -18.89 -3.14 -13.54
CA THR A 277 -18.43 -4.20 -14.45
C THR A 277 -18.09 -3.67 -15.84
N ASN A 278 -17.17 -4.32 -16.57
CA ASN A 278 -16.73 -3.87 -17.90
C ASN A 278 -17.88 -3.76 -18.93
N GLY A 279 -19.01 -4.45 -18.71
CA GLY A 279 -20.21 -4.34 -19.54
C GLY A 279 -21.08 -3.09 -19.29
N ASN A 280 -20.86 -2.39 -18.17
CA ASN A 280 -21.70 -1.28 -17.69
C ASN A 280 -20.99 0.09 -17.68
N GLY A 281 -19.79 0.19 -18.28
CA GLY A 281 -19.01 1.43 -18.32
C GLY A 281 -19.66 2.59 -19.09
N ALA A 282 -20.73 2.33 -19.86
CA ALA A 282 -21.48 3.34 -20.58
C ALA A 282 -22.12 4.36 -19.63
N ASP A 283 -22.76 3.90 -18.54
CA ASP A 283 -23.42 4.79 -17.59
C ASP A 283 -22.42 5.72 -16.87
N SER A 284 -21.20 5.22 -16.61
CA SER A 284 -20.11 6.01 -16.03
C SER A 284 -19.63 7.14 -16.94
N LEU A 285 -19.57 6.90 -18.26
CA LEU A 285 -19.14 7.92 -19.22
C LEU A 285 -20.14 9.07 -19.30
N VAL A 286 -21.44 8.76 -19.37
CA VAL A 286 -22.50 9.79 -19.46
C VAL A 286 -22.80 10.46 -18.12
N ALA A 287 -22.34 9.89 -17.00
CA ALA A 287 -22.38 10.53 -15.69
C ALA A 287 -21.43 11.72 -15.56
N ALA A 288 -20.32 11.71 -16.32
CA ALA A 288 -19.23 12.68 -16.17
C ALA A 288 -19.68 14.16 -16.27
N PRO A 289 -20.53 14.57 -17.21
CA PRO A 289 -20.99 15.95 -17.29
C PRO A 289 -21.81 16.40 -16.07
N LEU A 290 -22.72 15.56 -15.56
CA LEU A 290 -23.54 15.89 -14.39
C LEU A 290 -22.66 15.99 -13.15
N LEU A 291 -21.87 14.94 -12.90
CA LEU A 291 -21.00 14.84 -11.72
C LEU A 291 -19.89 15.89 -11.72
N GLY A 292 -19.35 16.22 -12.89
CA GLY A 292 -18.40 17.30 -13.05
C GLY A 292 -19.03 18.65 -12.67
N LYS A 293 -20.20 19.01 -13.23
CA LYS A 293 -20.89 20.27 -12.90
C LYS A 293 -21.27 20.38 -11.42
N SER A 294 -21.66 19.27 -10.79
CA SER A 294 -22.01 19.23 -9.38
C SER A 294 -20.83 18.95 -8.44
N PHE A 295 -19.60 18.88 -8.97
CA PHE A 295 -18.38 18.56 -8.21
C PHE A 295 -18.56 17.30 -7.34
N THR A 296 -19.24 16.29 -7.84
CA THR A 296 -19.64 15.10 -7.07
C THR A 296 -18.74 13.92 -7.36
N THR A 297 -18.33 13.19 -6.31
CA THR A 297 -17.45 12.03 -6.44
C THR A 297 -18.17 10.84 -7.07
N LEU A 298 -17.42 9.96 -7.73
CA LEU A 298 -17.93 8.79 -8.45
C LEU A 298 -17.37 7.52 -7.83
N HIS A 299 -18.24 6.58 -7.49
CA HIS A 299 -17.90 5.30 -6.89
C HIS A 299 -18.57 4.14 -7.63
N PHE A 300 -17.86 3.01 -7.74
CA PHE A 300 -18.43 1.80 -8.36
C PHE A 300 -19.30 1.03 -7.37
N ALA A 301 -20.55 0.81 -7.72
CA ALA A 301 -21.52 0.14 -6.86
C ALA A 301 -21.23 -1.36 -6.70
N GLY A 302 -21.57 -1.92 -5.54
CA GLY A 302 -21.51 -3.36 -5.26
C GLY A 302 -20.14 -3.91 -4.87
N TRP A 303 -19.24 -3.05 -4.39
CA TRP A 303 -17.92 -3.42 -3.88
C TRP A 303 -17.81 -3.08 -2.41
N ASP A 304 -17.20 -3.97 -1.61
CA ASP A 304 -16.95 -3.73 -0.18
C ASP A 304 -16.12 -2.48 0.05
N ALA A 305 -15.12 -2.23 -0.81
CA ALA A 305 -14.31 -1.03 -0.78
C ALA A 305 -15.15 0.26 -0.84
N THR A 306 -16.25 0.26 -1.61
CA THR A 306 -17.16 1.41 -1.67
C THR A 306 -17.96 1.55 -0.39
N ALA A 307 -18.45 0.46 0.20
CA ALA A 307 -19.11 0.54 1.50
C ALA A 307 -18.17 1.07 2.59
N THR A 308 -16.92 0.56 2.66
CA THR A 308 -15.89 1.07 3.58
C THR A 308 -15.65 2.55 3.39
N TYR A 309 -15.47 2.99 2.14
CA TYR A 309 -15.29 4.40 1.81
C TYR A 309 -16.44 5.28 2.32
N MET A 310 -17.69 4.86 2.09
CA MET A 310 -18.87 5.60 2.55
C MET A 310 -18.91 5.67 4.08
N LYS A 311 -18.54 4.60 4.78
CA LYS A 311 -18.45 4.58 6.25
C LYS A 311 -17.40 5.54 6.77
N ASP A 312 -16.19 5.48 6.23
CA ASP A 312 -15.06 6.31 6.66
C ASP A 312 -15.33 7.81 6.42
N HIS A 313 -16.14 8.13 5.41
CA HIS A 313 -16.52 9.50 5.04
C HIS A 313 -17.95 9.88 5.44
N SER A 314 -18.61 9.05 6.24
CA SER A 314 -19.99 9.26 6.68
C SER A 314 -20.24 10.62 7.34
N ALA A 315 -19.25 11.15 8.07
CA ALA A 315 -19.32 12.48 8.67
C ALA A 315 -19.29 13.62 7.64
N GLU A 316 -18.75 13.38 6.45
CA GLU A 316 -18.71 14.34 5.35
C GLU A 316 -20.00 14.27 4.52
N LEU A 317 -20.54 13.07 4.32
CA LEU A 317 -21.70 12.77 3.48
C LEU A 317 -22.99 13.37 4.08
N THR A 318 -23.33 14.56 3.59
CA THR A 318 -24.48 15.36 4.06
C THR A 318 -25.30 15.97 2.91
N GLY A 319 -24.88 15.72 1.67
CA GLY A 319 -25.41 16.33 0.45
C GLY A 319 -26.17 15.35 -0.43
N LYS A 320 -26.01 15.50 -1.75
CA LYS A 320 -26.77 14.73 -2.77
C LYS A 320 -26.12 13.39 -3.08
N GLY A 321 -26.91 12.32 -3.03
CA GLY A 321 -26.53 11.00 -3.54
C GLY A 321 -27.16 10.72 -4.92
N PHE A 322 -26.34 10.35 -5.90
CA PHE A 322 -26.79 9.98 -7.25
C PHE A 322 -26.59 8.50 -7.55
N ILE A 323 -27.41 7.94 -8.44
CA ILE A 323 -27.28 6.58 -8.95
C ILE A 323 -27.39 6.65 -10.47
N PHE A 324 -26.42 6.14 -11.24
CA PHE A 324 -26.52 6.07 -12.70
C PHE A 324 -26.75 4.65 -13.17
N GLY A 325 -27.70 4.52 -14.10
CA GLY A 325 -28.11 3.25 -14.67
C GLY A 325 -29.35 2.67 -13.99
N GLY A 326 -30.05 1.81 -14.74
CA GLY A 326 -31.20 1.06 -14.22
C GLY A 326 -30.79 0.04 -13.16
N LYS A 327 -31.78 -0.67 -12.60
CA LYS A 327 -31.54 -1.67 -11.53
C LYS A 327 -30.66 -2.85 -11.96
N ALA A 328 -30.56 -3.12 -13.25
CA ALA A 328 -29.65 -4.12 -13.81
C ALA A 328 -28.17 -3.67 -13.76
N ALA A 329 -27.92 -2.35 -13.81
CA ALA A 329 -26.57 -1.78 -13.73
C ALA A 329 -26.15 -1.49 -12.29
N VAL A 330 -27.07 -0.92 -11.49
CA VAL A 330 -26.90 -0.66 -10.06
C VAL A 330 -28.18 -1.07 -9.32
N SER A 331 -28.13 -2.24 -8.67
CA SER A 331 -29.30 -2.84 -8.00
C SER A 331 -29.67 -2.11 -6.71
N ASP A 332 -30.92 -2.24 -6.29
CA ASP A 332 -31.38 -1.61 -5.03
C ASP A 332 -30.58 -2.12 -3.82
N GLY A 333 -30.15 -3.39 -3.81
CA GLY A 333 -29.29 -3.93 -2.76
C GLY A 333 -27.92 -3.26 -2.70
N GLN A 334 -27.29 -2.98 -3.85
CA GLN A 334 -26.02 -2.26 -3.90
C GLN A 334 -26.15 -0.82 -3.39
N VAL A 335 -27.27 -0.16 -3.69
CA VAL A 335 -27.60 1.17 -3.17
C VAL A 335 -27.78 1.12 -1.66
N SER A 336 -28.60 0.19 -1.15
CA SER A 336 -28.87 0.05 0.30
C SER A 336 -27.60 -0.23 1.12
N SER A 337 -26.66 -1.02 0.60
CA SER A 337 -25.38 -1.27 1.28
C SER A 337 -24.53 0.00 1.41
N ALA A 338 -24.35 0.75 0.31
CA ALA A 338 -23.57 1.99 0.33
C ALA A 338 -24.25 3.09 1.18
N GLN A 339 -25.57 3.19 1.09
CA GLN A 339 -26.43 4.07 1.87
C GLN A 339 -26.24 3.86 3.38
N SER A 340 -26.28 2.61 3.83
CA SER A 340 -26.17 2.27 5.26
C SER A 340 -24.80 2.64 5.82
N ALA A 341 -23.74 2.42 5.04
CA ALA A 341 -22.39 2.82 5.42
C ALA A 341 -22.23 4.34 5.55
N ALA A 342 -22.77 5.10 4.60
CA ALA A 342 -22.69 6.57 4.56
C ALA A 342 -23.30 7.29 5.78
N GLN A 343 -24.16 6.62 6.55
CA GLN A 343 -24.91 7.23 7.66
C GLN A 343 -24.27 6.99 9.06
N SER A 344 -22.96 6.68 9.16
CA SER A 344 -22.28 6.25 10.40
C SER A 344 -21.27 7.26 11.06
N ALA A 345 -21.66 8.33 11.77
CA ALA A 345 -20.76 9.45 12.26
C ALA A 345 -19.61 9.17 13.32
N ALA A 346 -18.68 10.16 13.50
CA ALA A 346 -17.24 10.17 13.92
C ALA A 346 -16.78 10.45 15.40
N ALA A 347 -15.43 10.58 15.60
CA ALA A 347 -14.54 10.92 16.76
C ALA A 347 -13.86 9.74 17.51
N ALA A 348 -12.51 9.68 17.48
CA ALA A 348 -11.76 8.76 18.35
C ALA A 348 -11.65 9.37 19.76
N VAL A 349 -12.65 9.08 20.58
CA VAL A 349 -12.65 9.33 22.02
C VAL A 349 -12.07 8.09 22.67
N GLY A 350 -10.93 8.23 23.36
CA GLY A 350 -10.25 7.12 24.00
C GLY A 350 -9.88 7.43 25.44
N GLN A 351 -9.88 6.41 26.28
CA GLN A 351 -9.31 6.51 27.63
C GLN A 351 -7.79 6.36 27.54
N ILE A 352 -7.04 7.15 28.32
CA ILE A 352 -5.58 6.98 28.41
C ILE A 352 -5.29 5.65 29.09
N VAL A 353 -4.58 4.76 28.40
CA VAL A 353 -4.23 3.42 28.89
C VAL A 353 -2.77 3.32 29.33
N THR A 354 -1.91 4.20 28.80
CA THR A 354 -0.53 4.36 29.30
C THR A 354 -0.07 5.80 29.13
N ALA A 355 0.49 6.40 30.18
CA ALA A 355 1.18 7.68 30.10
C ALA A 355 2.69 7.42 29.89
N TYR A 356 3.20 7.62 28.67
CA TYR A 356 4.60 7.36 28.34
C TYR A 356 5.38 8.67 28.26
N SER A 357 6.02 9.06 29.36
CA SER A 357 6.97 10.19 29.42
C SER A 357 6.38 11.57 29.08
N ASN A 358 7.25 12.59 29.05
CA ASN A 358 6.87 13.99 28.88
C ASN A 358 6.37 14.35 27.47
N THR A 359 6.39 13.41 26.52
CA THR A 359 6.14 13.67 25.09
C THR A 359 5.23 12.66 24.39
N SER A 360 4.69 11.64 25.09
CA SER A 360 3.74 10.72 24.47
C SER A 360 2.73 10.11 25.45
N PHE A 361 1.61 9.64 24.94
CA PHE A 361 0.64 8.85 25.70
C PHE A 361 0.00 7.82 24.78
N SER A 362 -0.74 6.87 25.34
CA SER A 362 -1.52 5.91 24.55
C SER A 362 -2.96 5.92 25.01
N VAL A 363 -3.87 5.81 24.05
CA VAL A 363 -5.32 5.71 24.31
C VAL A 363 -5.83 4.38 23.84
N ALA A 364 -6.87 3.90 24.49
CA ALA A 364 -7.72 2.86 23.93
C ALA A 364 -8.34 3.37 22.63
N ASP A 365 -8.05 2.69 21.52
CA ASP A 365 -8.59 3.00 20.21
C ASP A 365 -9.52 1.87 19.77
N ALA A 366 -10.81 2.19 19.73
CA ALA A 366 -11.86 1.27 19.32
C ALA A 366 -11.75 0.83 17.85
N ALA A 367 -11.02 1.58 17.00
CA ALA A 367 -10.81 1.19 15.61
C ALA A 367 -9.76 0.08 15.46
N SER A 368 -8.69 0.13 16.25
CA SER A 368 -7.60 -0.86 16.21
C SER A 368 -7.74 -1.97 17.26
N GLN A 369 -8.76 -1.89 18.14
CA GLN A 369 -8.97 -2.81 19.26
C GLN A 369 -7.68 -2.97 20.10
N GLY A 370 -7.03 -1.84 20.38
CA GLY A 370 -5.72 -1.80 21.04
C GLY A 370 -5.31 -0.39 21.50
N ALA A 371 -4.10 -0.29 22.07
CA ALA A 371 -3.55 0.97 22.54
C ALA A 371 -2.92 1.76 21.37
N LYS A 372 -3.52 2.88 20.99
CA LYS A 372 -2.95 3.79 19.98
C LYS A 372 -2.08 4.84 20.65
N LYS A 373 -0.81 4.87 20.26
CA LYS A 373 0.17 5.85 20.76
C LYS A 373 0.03 7.19 20.06
N TYR A 374 -0.02 8.26 20.84
CA TYR A 374 0.03 9.66 20.40
C TYR A 374 1.33 10.30 20.88
N THR A 375 2.05 10.93 19.95
CA THR A 375 3.26 11.70 20.22
C THR A 375 2.92 13.18 20.16
N LEU A 376 3.25 13.90 21.23
CA LEU A 376 2.92 15.30 21.42
C LEU A 376 3.95 16.21 20.75
N LYS A 377 3.49 17.13 19.89
CA LYS A 377 4.34 18.13 19.24
C LYS A 377 4.17 19.49 19.92
N SER A 378 5.21 20.31 19.88
CA SER A 378 5.13 21.71 20.33
C SER A 378 4.13 22.54 19.52
N THR A 379 3.78 22.08 18.31
CA THR A 379 2.81 22.70 17.40
C THR A 379 1.36 22.28 17.64
N ASP A 380 1.12 21.24 18.44
CA ASP A 380 -0.24 20.74 18.72
C ASP A 380 -0.97 21.66 19.70
N LYS A 381 -2.31 21.56 19.69
CA LYS A 381 -3.17 22.29 20.61
C LYS A 381 -3.60 21.42 21.76
N TYR A 382 -3.54 21.96 22.97
CA TYR A 382 -3.87 21.25 24.19
C TYR A 382 -4.97 21.97 24.94
N VAL A 383 -5.96 21.21 25.38
CA VAL A 383 -7.06 21.69 26.21
C VAL A 383 -7.15 20.76 27.41
N VAL A 384 -7.16 21.31 28.62
CA VAL A 384 -7.37 20.55 29.87
C VAL A 384 -8.61 21.11 30.54
N SER A 385 -9.60 20.26 30.81
CA SER A 385 -10.87 20.64 31.46
C SER A 385 -11.55 21.85 30.81
N GLY A 386 -11.54 21.91 29.47
CA GLY A 386 -12.15 22.99 28.69
C GLY A 386 -11.34 24.28 28.60
N SER A 387 -10.18 24.37 29.26
CA SER A 387 -9.28 25.53 29.18
C SER A 387 -8.06 25.23 28.31
N ALA A 388 -7.62 26.22 27.53
CA ALA A 388 -6.38 26.10 26.77
C ALA A 388 -5.19 25.86 27.72
N ALA A 389 -4.36 24.88 27.39
CA ALA A 389 -3.23 24.45 28.19
C ALA A 389 -1.92 24.52 27.40
N THR A 390 -0.81 24.68 28.11
CA THR A 390 0.51 24.45 27.52
C THR A 390 0.75 22.94 27.39
N GLN A 391 1.67 22.52 26.50
CA GLN A 391 2.08 21.11 26.42
C GLN A 391 2.52 20.58 27.79
N GLY A 392 3.28 21.36 28.55
CA GLY A 392 3.73 20.99 29.90
C GLY A 392 2.56 20.81 30.89
N ALA A 393 1.56 21.70 30.86
CA ALA A 393 0.38 21.59 31.70
C ALA A 393 -0.52 20.40 31.31
N PHE A 394 -0.64 20.13 30.02
CA PHE A 394 -1.34 18.95 29.50
C PHE A 394 -0.65 17.66 29.94
N VAL A 395 0.68 17.57 29.76
CA VAL A 395 1.50 16.42 30.16
C VAL A 395 1.41 16.18 31.66
N ALA A 396 1.49 17.25 32.47
CA ALA A 396 1.32 17.15 33.92
C ALA A 396 -0.07 16.67 34.35
N SER A 397 -1.07 16.77 33.47
CA SER A 397 -2.44 16.35 33.71
C SER A 397 -2.75 14.94 33.17
N LEU A 398 -1.81 14.30 32.46
CA LEU A 398 -1.99 12.95 31.92
C LEU A 398 -2.04 11.93 33.06
N ALA A 399 -3.15 11.20 33.14
CA ALA A 399 -3.35 10.11 34.08
C ALA A 399 -4.04 8.95 33.37
N VAL A 400 -3.65 7.71 33.71
CA VAL A 400 -4.36 6.51 33.21
C VAL A 400 -5.84 6.61 33.59
N GLY A 401 -6.69 6.41 32.60
CA GLY A 401 -8.14 6.53 32.66
C GLY A 401 -8.69 7.91 32.26
N ALA A 402 -7.89 8.98 32.24
CA ALA A 402 -8.38 10.28 31.80
C ALA A 402 -8.88 10.19 30.35
N THR A 403 -9.97 10.90 30.03
CA THR A 403 -10.56 10.85 28.69
C THR A 403 -9.88 11.88 27.82
N VAL A 404 -9.47 11.47 26.64
CA VAL A 404 -8.91 12.38 25.64
C VAL A 404 -9.60 12.18 24.31
N SER A 405 -10.12 13.27 23.76
CA SER A 405 -10.59 13.30 22.39
C SER A 405 -9.48 13.86 21.52
N VAL A 406 -9.17 13.13 20.44
CA VAL A 406 -8.20 13.59 19.46
C VAL A 406 -8.90 13.94 18.17
N SER A 407 -8.88 15.21 17.81
CA SER A 407 -9.31 15.68 16.50
C SER A 407 -8.09 16.16 15.72
N VAL A 408 -7.93 15.65 14.51
CA VAL A 408 -6.82 16.01 13.63
C VAL A 408 -7.34 16.96 12.55
N ALA A 409 -6.73 18.14 12.45
CA ALA A 409 -7.01 19.12 11.41
C ALA A 409 -5.69 19.52 10.74
N GLY A 410 -5.34 18.83 9.65
CA GLY A 410 -4.00 18.94 9.06
C GLY A 410 -2.92 18.33 9.95
N ASP A 411 -1.75 18.97 10.07
CA ASP A 411 -0.62 18.48 10.88
C ASP A 411 -0.71 18.83 12.37
N VAL A 412 -1.71 19.62 12.74
CA VAL A 412 -1.98 20.05 14.11
C VAL A 412 -3.06 19.14 14.69
N ALA A 413 -2.66 18.33 15.66
CA ALA A 413 -3.62 17.62 16.49
C ALA A 413 -4.14 18.57 17.57
N THR A 414 -5.45 18.49 17.84
CA THR A 414 -6.03 19.09 19.05
C THR A 414 -6.36 17.97 20.02
N TYR A 415 -5.70 18.00 21.17
CA TYR A 415 -5.93 17.09 22.28
C TYR A 415 -6.76 17.79 23.35
N THR A 416 -7.98 17.30 23.56
CA THR A 416 -8.82 17.77 24.65
C THR A 416 -8.87 16.71 25.72
N LEU A 417 -8.25 17.00 26.86
CA LEU A 417 -8.12 16.11 28.01
C LEU A 417 -9.12 16.51 29.09
N VAL A 418 -9.84 15.51 29.58
CA VAL A 418 -10.64 15.58 30.81
C VAL A 418 -9.94 14.68 31.84
N PRO A 419 -9.25 15.28 32.84
CA PRO A 419 -8.56 14.53 33.89
C PRO A 419 -9.51 13.66 34.71
N VAL A 420 -8.96 12.64 35.36
CA VAL A 420 -9.69 11.86 36.37
C VAL A 420 -9.91 12.69 37.63
N SER A 421 -11.08 12.56 38.26
CA SER A 421 -11.38 13.25 39.51
C SER A 421 -10.47 12.78 40.66
N SER A 422 -10.35 13.57 41.73
CA SER A 422 -9.63 13.17 42.96
C SER A 422 -10.19 11.91 43.64
N THR A 423 -11.40 11.49 43.25
CA THR A 423 -12.10 10.30 43.75
C THR A 423 -12.02 9.07 42.82
N GLY A 424 -11.22 9.11 41.75
CA GLY A 424 -11.01 7.97 40.84
C GLY A 424 -12.26 7.53 40.07
N PHE A 425 -12.21 6.36 39.41
CA PHE A 425 -13.37 5.76 38.72
C PHE A 425 -14.31 5.09 39.70
N SER A 426 -15.61 5.19 39.45
CA SER A 426 -16.63 4.45 40.19
C SER A 426 -17.27 3.33 39.39
N SER A 427 -16.92 3.11 38.12
CA SER A 427 -17.41 1.97 37.32
C SER A 427 -16.40 1.45 36.28
N GLY A 428 -16.52 0.18 35.88
CA GLY A 428 -15.76 -0.43 34.78
C GLY A 428 -15.94 -1.95 34.73
N LEU A 429 -15.14 -2.65 33.90
CA LEU A 429 -15.19 -4.11 33.82
C LEU A 429 -14.42 -4.75 34.97
N VAL A 430 -14.97 -5.82 35.54
CA VAL A 430 -14.30 -6.67 36.52
C VAL A 430 -13.18 -7.46 35.82
N GLY A 431 -11.95 -7.22 36.26
CA GLY A 431 -10.77 -7.98 35.85
C GLY A 431 -10.49 -9.14 36.83
N ALA A 432 -9.23 -9.30 37.23
CA ALA A 432 -8.87 -10.29 38.24
C ALA A 432 -9.56 -9.99 39.58
N TYR A 433 -10.12 -11.02 40.21
CA TYR A 433 -10.74 -10.94 41.53
C TYR A 433 -10.19 -12.03 42.46
N ASP A 434 -10.15 -11.73 43.75
CA ASP A 434 -9.74 -12.64 44.81
C ASP A 434 -10.84 -12.64 45.88
N THR A 435 -11.59 -13.73 45.94
CA THR A 435 -12.67 -13.92 46.92
C THR A 435 -12.17 -14.17 48.33
N SER A 436 -10.90 -14.55 48.51
CA SER A 436 -10.26 -14.74 49.82
C SER A 436 -9.74 -13.41 50.36
N ALA A 437 -9.05 -12.64 49.51
CA ALA A 437 -8.59 -11.28 49.85
C ALA A 437 -9.71 -10.22 49.78
N LYS A 438 -10.89 -10.60 49.29
CA LYS A 438 -12.07 -9.73 49.12
C LYS A 438 -11.77 -8.51 48.25
N THR A 439 -11.08 -8.74 47.13
CA THR A 439 -10.70 -7.67 46.19
C THR A 439 -11.02 -8.01 44.74
N PHE A 440 -11.17 -6.98 43.90
CA PHE A 440 -11.17 -7.12 42.44
C PHE A 440 -10.48 -5.93 41.77
N SER A 441 -9.87 -6.14 40.61
CA SER A 441 -9.37 -5.07 39.75
C SER A 441 -10.46 -4.61 38.77
N VAL A 442 -10.41 -3.34 38.39
CA VAL A 442 -11.27 -2.79 37.34
C VAL A 442 -10.40 -2.49 36.13
N VAL A 443 -10.84 -2.91 34.94
CA VAL A 443 -10.03 -2.86 33.72
C VAL A 443 -10.71 -2.04 32.61
N GLU A 444 -9.88 -1.45 31.76
CA GLU A 444 -10.30 -0.77 30.53
C GLU A 444 -10.74 -1.83 29.48
N PRO A 445 -11.91 -1.67 28.86
CA PRO A 445 -12.54 -2.71 28.05
C PRO A 445 -11.81 -3.08 26.75
N ILE A 446 -10.95 -2.22 26.22
CA ILE A 446 -10.25 -2.43 24.94
C ILE A 446 -8.86 -3.04 25.18
N THR A 447 -8.09 -2.50 26.11
CA THR A 447 -6.69 -2.91 26.34
C THR A 447 -6.51 -3.84 27.52
N GLY A 448 -7.53 -3.99 28.38
CA GLY A 448 -7.43 -4.76 29.62
C GLY A 448 -6.55 -4.09 30.69
N THR A 449 -6.15 -2.83 30.49
CA THR A 449 -5.30 -2.11 31.45
C THR A 449 -6.06 -1.93 32.76
N LYS A 450 -5.41 -2.23 33.90
CA LYS A 450 -5.98 -1.96 35.24
C LYS A 450 -6.13 -0.46 35.46
N LEU A 451 -7.35 -0.02 35.70
CA LEU A 451 -7.70 1.36 35.97
C LEU A 451 -7.56 1.67 37.47
N PRO A 452 -7.18 2.90 37.85
CA PRO A 452 -7.20 3.34 39.24
C PRO A 452 -8.66 3.43 39.78
N PHE A 453 -9.13 2.43 40.52
CA PHE A 453 -10.53 2.37 40.94
C PHE A 453 -10.72 3.05 42.30
N LEU A 454 -11.57 4.08 42.33
CA LEU A 454 -11.90 4.91 43.51
C LEU A 454 -10.73 5.67 44.18
N SER A 455 -9.50 5.47 43.72
CA SER A 455 -8.31 6.20 44.15
C SER A 455 -7.31 6.26 43.00
N ALA A 456 -6.60 7.38 42.88
CA ALA A 456 -5.60 7.61 41.83
C ALA A 456 -4.40 6.64 41.88
N SER A 457 -4.17 5.94 43.01
CA SER A 457 -3.04 5.03 43.20
C SER A 457 -3.41 3.55 43.35
N ALA A 458 -4.70 3.22 43.47
CA ALA A 458 -5.15 1.85 43.75
C ALA A 458 -5.62 1.14 42.47
N THR A 459 -4.96 0.05 42.09
CA THR A 459 -5.30 -0.76 40.89
C THR A 459 -6.17 -1.97 41.19
N SER A 460 -6.45 -2.20 42.48
CA SER A 460 -7.40 -3.19 42.98
C SER A 460 -8.27 -2.55 44.05
N TYR A 461 -9.52 -2.96 44.09
CA TYR A 461 -10.52 -2.47 45.01
C TYR A 461 -10.82 -3.51 46.08
N ASN A 462 -10.79 -3.10 47.35
CA ASN A 462 -11.22 -3.93 48.47
C ASN A 462 -12.66 -3.56 48.87
N TYR A 463 -13.60 -4.48 48.63
CA TYR A 463 -15.02 -4.28 48.90
C TYR A 463 -15.42 -4.58 50.36
N THR A 464 -14.44 -4.83 51.24
CA THR A 464 -14.64 -5.04 52.68
C THR A 464 -14.00 -3.95 53.54
N THR A 465 -12.76 -3.56 53.25
CA THR A 465 -11.97 -2.61 54.07
C THR A 465 -12.10 -1.14 53.63
N GLY A 466 -12.82 -0.86 52.54
CA GLY A 466 -13.17 0.50 52.09
C GLY A 466 -14.25 1.22 52.91
N GLY A 467 -14.75 0.60 53.98
CA GLY A 467 -15.38 1.26 55.12
C GLY A 467 -16.78 1.88 54.98
N ALA A 468 -17.58 1.69 53.92
CA ALA A 468 -18.87 2.41 53.83
C ALA A 468 -20.01 1.84 52.94
N PHE A 469 -20.05 0.54 52.60
CA PHE A 469 -21.18 -0.01 51.80
C PHE A 469 -22.26 -0.63 52.66
N VAL A 470 -23.51 -0.27 52.36
CA VAL A 470 -24.70 -0.74 53.08
C VAL A 470 -25.48 -1.76 52.23
N ASN A 471 -25.36 -1.71 50.90
CA ASN A 471 -26.10 -2.56 49.98
C ASN A 471 -25.24 -3.14 48.85
N TYR A 472 -25.59 -4.34 48.42
CA TYR A 472 -25.06 -4.97 47.21
C TYR A 472 -26.19 -5.18 46.23
N THR A 473 -25.92 -4.96 44.94
CA THR A 473 -26.88 -5.30 43.88
C THR A 473 -26.22 -6.12 42.79
N VAL A 474 -26.97 -7.05 42.22
CA VAL A 474 -26.61 -7.85 41.04
C VAL A 474 -27.75 -7.71 40.04
N ASP A 475 -27.46 -7.23 38.83
CA ASP A 475 -28.45 -6.95 37.78
C ASP A 475 -29.63 -6.08 38.23
N GLY A 476 -29.32 -5.09 39.07
CA GLY A 476 -30.30 -4.15 39.63
C GLY A 476 -31.13 -4.70 40.79
N GLN A 477 -30.96 -5.97 41.17
CA GLN A 477 -31.62 -6.58 42.33
C GLN A 477 -30.75 -6.47 43.58
N SER A 478 -31.33 -6.10 44.73
CA SER A 478 -30.62 -6.09 46.01
C SER A 478 -30.33 -7.51 46.51
N VAL A 479 -29.08 -7.77 46.87
CA VAL A 479 -28.60 -9.09 47.29
C VAL A 479 -27.75 -9.00 48.56
N SER A 480 -27.52 -10.13 49.22
CA SER A 480 -26.55 -10.22 50.31
C SER A 480 -25.12 -10.14 49.78
N GLN A 481 -24.17 -9.78 50.63
CA GLN A 481 -22.74 -9.79 50.27
C GLN A 481 -22.29 -11.16 49.73
N GLY A 482 -22.76 -12.26 50.32
CA GLY A 482 -22.41 -13.61 49.86
C GLY A 482 -22.94 -13.91 48.45
N ILE A 483 -24.14 -13.44 48.10
CA ILE A 483 -24.68 -13.58 46.75
C ILE A 483 -23.91 -12.70 45.77
N PHE A 484 -23.54 -11.48 46.16
CA PHE A 484 -22.67 -10.62 45.36
C PHE A 484 -21.31 -11.29 45.10
N GLU A 485 -20.62 -11.78 46.13
CA GLU A 485 -19.34 -12.50 46.00
C GLU A 485 -19.44 -13.74 45.10
N GLY A 486 -20.56 -14.46 45.15
CA GLY A 486 -20.83 -15.60 44.27
C GLY A 486 -21.17 -15.22 42.82
N ALA A 487 -21.60 -13.99 42.59
CA ALA A 487 -21.98 -13.48 41.27
C ALA A 487 -20.81 -12.83 40.51
N ILE A 488 -19.75 -12.36 41.18
CA ILE A 488 -18.60 -11.71 40.53
C ILE A 488 -17.95 -12.64 39.50
N SER A 489 -17.85 -12.16 38.26
CA SER A 489 -17.23 -12.82 37.12
C SER A 489 -16.30 -11.89 36.34
N TYR A 490 -15.35 -12.47 35.62
CA TYR A 490 -14.56 -11.74 34.62
C TYR A 490 -15.49 -11.12 33.57
N GLY A 491 -15.27 -9.85 33.24
CA GLY A 491 -16.05 -9.14 32.21
C GLY A 491 -17.43 -8.65 32.67
N ASP A 492 -17.81 -8.85 33.93
CA ASP A 492 -18.96 -8.16 34.52
C ASP A 492 -18.70 -6.66 34.59
N THR A 493 -19.76 -5.86 34.57
CA THR A 493 -19.63 -4.43 34.88
C THR A 493 -19.84 -4.23 36.37
N VAL A 494 -18.90 -3.56 37.02
CA VAL A 494 -19.04 -3.15 38.42
C VAL A 494 -19.16 -1.64 38.50
N SER A 495 -20.04 -1.17 39.39
CA SER A 495 -20.16 0.24 39.73
C SER A 495 -20.36 0.47 41.21
N VAL A 496 -19.96 1.63 41.69
CA VAL A 496 -20.07 2.09 43.07
C VAL A 496 -20.85 3.41 43.06
N LYS A 497 -21.93 3.46 43.83
CA LYS A 497 -22.75 4.67 43.98
C LYS A 497 -22.71 5.16 45.42
N GLY A 498 -22.56 6.48 45.63
CA GLY A 498 -22.64 7.19 46.92
C GLY A 498 -21.32 7.80 47.43
N THR A 499 -21.32 9.10 47.79
CA THR A 499 -20.26 9.83 48.51
C THR A 499 -20.82 11.10 49.22
N GLY A 500 -20.44 11.38 50.49
CA GLY A 500 -20.68 12.70 51.17
C GLY A 500 -22.01 12.94 51.93
N ALA A 501 -21.98 13.82 52.95
CA ALA A 501 -22.62 13.73 54.30
C ALA A 501 -24.16 13.71 54.54
N ASP A 502 -25.06 13.66 53.56
CA ASP A 502 -26.53 13.66 53.83
C ASP A 502 -27.18 12.26 53.71
N LEU A 503 -28.21 12.00 54.53
CA LEU A 503 -28.82 10.70 54.91
C LEU A 503 -29.41 9.79 53.78
N ASN A 504 -29.09 10.03 52.50
CA ASN A 504 -29.32 9.12 51.36
C ASN A 504 -28.04 8.40 50.89
N ASN A 505 -26.95 8.55 51.64
CA ASN A 505 -25.60 8.09 51.33
C ASN A 505 -25.37 6.58 51.49
N ILE A 506 -26.34 5.76 51.07
CA ILE A 506 -26.18 4.32 50.98
C ILE A 506 -25.12 4.06 49.92
N ARG A 507 -23.92 3.63 50.33
CA ARG A 507 -22.98 3.16 49.33
C ARG A 507 -23.41 1.79 48.87
N THR A 508 -23.63 1.69 47.57
CA THR A 508 -24.05 0.46 46.90
C THR A 508 -22.95 0.02 45.95
N VAL A 509 -22.54 -1.24 46.04
CA VAL A 509 -21.76 -1.89 44.99
C VAL A 509 -22.73 -2.63 44.08
N ALA A 510 -22.76 -2.26 42.81
CA ALA A 510 -23.64 -2.83 41.81
C ALA A 510 -22.83 -3.60 40.79
N LEU A 511 -23.09 -4.90 40.70
CA LEU A 511 -22.62 -5.77 39.64
C LEU A 511 -23.71 -5.86 38.57
N THR A 512 -23.32 -5.85 37.31
CA THR A 512 -24.19 -6.22 36.18
C THR A 512 -23.48 -7.34 35.45
N SER A 513 -24.12 -8.51 35.43
CA SER A 513 -23.58 -9.72 34.85
C SER A 513 -23.37 -9.54 33.37
N GLY A 514 -22.14 -9.81 32.93
CA GLY A 514 -21.71 -9.74 31.55
C GLY A 514 -21.29 -11.11 31.03
N SER A 515 -21.02 -11.16 29.72
CA SER A 515 -20.33 -12.29 29.11
C SER A 515 -19.12 -11.79 28.33
N ILE A 516 -18.02 -12.53 28.42
CA ILE A 516 -16.86 -12.31 27.57
C ILE A 516 -17.05 -13.18 26.33
N SER A 517 -17.14 -12.55 25.16
CA SER A 517 -17.05 -13.23 23.87
C SER A 517 -15.73 -12.87 23.20
N GLY A 518 -15.07 -13.83 22.56
CA GLY A 518 -13.78 -13.61 21.95
C GLY A 518 -13.12 -14.88 21.44
N THR A 519 -11.82 -14.80 21.15
CA THR A 519 -11.01 -15.93 20.67
C THR A 519 -10.10 -16.45 21.76
N VAL A 520 -9.92 -17.77 21.84
CA VAL A 520 -8.88 -18.38 22.67
C VAL A 520 -7.50 -17.98 22.14
N ALA A 521 -6.77 -17.19 22.93
CA ALA A 521 -5.46 -16.66 22.59
C ALA A 521 -4.32 -17.55 23.11
N SER A 522 -4.52 -18.21 24.25
CA SER A 522 -3.58 -19.18 24.79
C SER A 522 -4.26 -20.12 25.80
N VAL A 523 -3.59 -21.23 26.09
CA VAL A 523 -4.01 -22.25 27.07
C VAL A 523 -2.87 -22.43 28.09
N THR A 524 -3.23 -22.59 29.37
CA THR A 524 -2.28 -22.65 30.50
C THR A 524 -2.34 -24.02 31.15
N GLY A 525 -1.17 -24.63 31.43
CA GLY A 525 -1.04 -25.97 32.03
C GLY A 525 -0.68 -27.03 31.00
N SER A 526 0.33 -27.86 31.28
CA SER A 526 0.87 -28.85 30.34
C SER A 526 0.20 -30.22 30.45
N SER A 527 -0.38 -30.58 31.59
CA SER A 527 -1.35 -31.67 31.77
C SER A 527 -1.73 -31.79 33.27
N PRO A 528 -3.01 -31.62 33.67
CA PRO A 528 -4.12 -31.11 32.86
C PRO A 528 -3.99 -29.60 32.58
N ILE A 529 -4.66 -29.11 31.54
CA ILE A 529 -4.88 -27.66 31.34
C ILE A 529 -5.62 -27.13 32.57
N THR A 530 -5.28 -25.92 33.03
CA THR A 530 -5.87 -25.31 34.24
C THR A 530 -6.68 -24.04 33.95
N ALA A 531 -6.37 -23.34 32.85
CA ALA A 531 -7.07 -22.13 32.40
C ALA A 531 -6.82 -21.87 30.91
N PHE A 532 -7.62 -21.00 30.29
CA PHE A 532 -7.36 -20.46 28.96
C PHE A 532 -7.53 -18.93 28.94
N THR A 533 -6.74 -18.26 28.12
CA THR A 533 -6.80 -16.81 27.94
C THR A 533 -7.68 -16.49 26.75
N VAL A 534 -8.71 -15.70 26.97
CA VAL A 534 -9.64 -15.21 25.95
C VAL A 534 -9.28 -13.77 25.60
N LYS A 535 -9.01 -13.52 24.33
CA LYS A 535 -9.00 -12.15 23.79
C LYS A 535 -10.43 -11.80 23.41
N SER A 536 -11.05 -10.92 24.19
CA SER A 536 -12.41 -10.46 23.94
C SER A 536 -12.54 -9.77 22.58
N THR A 537 -13.75 -9.68 22.05
CA THR A 537 -14.05 -8.94 20.80
C THR A 537 -13.60 -7.48 20.87
N ALA A 538 -13.62 -6.88 22.07
CA ALA A 538 -13.16 -5.52 22.32
C ALA A 538 -11.61 -5.38 22.36
N GLY A 539 -10.87 -6.48 22.45
CA GLY A 539 -9.40 -6.52 22.43
C GLY A 539 -8.74 -6.90 23.77
N ALA A 540 -9.45 -6.75 24.89
CA ALA A 540 -8.93 -7.06 26.22
C ALA A 540 -8.74 -8.58 26.43
N THR A 541 -7.68 -8.96 27.13
CA THR A 541 -7.39 -10.36 27.46
C THR A 541 -7.85 -10.72 28.87
N PHE A 542 -8.54 -11.84 29.00
CA PHE A 542 -9.02 -12.36 30.28
C PHE A 542 -8.58 -13.81 30.42
N THR A 543 -7.92 -14.16 31.52
CA THR A 543 -7.60 -15.55 31.84
C THR A 543 -8.74 -16.17 32.61
N ILE A 544 -9.34 -17.21 32.03
CA ILE A 544 -10.55 -17.86 32.52
C ILE A 544 -10.18 -19.26 33.02
N PRO A 545 -10.55 -19.63 34.26
CA PRO A 545 -10.33 -20.98 34.76
C PRO A 545 -11.18 -22.01 34.00
N LEU A 546 -10.74 -23.27 33.98
CA LEU A 546 -11.56 -24.32 33.37
C LEU A 546 -12.91 -24.52 34.09
N PRO A 547 -13.97 -24.92 33.35
CA PRO A 547 -15.21 -25.37 33.95
C PRO A 547 -14.99 -26.56 34.90
N THR A 548 -15.71 -26.58 36.00
CA THR A 548 -15.74 -27.64 37.00
C THR A 548 -17.07 -28.40 36.97
N THR A 549 -17.20 -29.46 37.76
CA THR A 549 -18.44 -30.22 37.85
C THR A 549 -19.58 -29.34 38.35
N GLY A 550 -20.66 -29.23 37.56
CA GLY A 550 -21.80 -28.35 37.83
C GLY A 550 -21.87 -27.13 36.90
N ASP A 551 -20.80 -26.85 36.14
CA ASP A 551 -20.75 -25.79 35.13
C ASP A 551 -21.44 -26.20 33.81
N ALA A 552 -22.05 -25.23 33.13
CA ALA A 552 -22.73 -25.42 31.87
C ALA A 552 -21.75 -25.28 30.71
N VAL A 553 -21.55 -26.36 29.96
CA VAL A 553 -20.53 -26.42 28.90
C VAL A 553 -21.18 -26.78 27.57
N SER A 554 -20.82 -26.06 26.52
CA SER A 554 -21.21 -26.39 25.15
C SER A 554 -20.03 -26.25 24.18
N ILE A 555 -19.94 -27.19 23.24
CA ILE A 555 -18.96 -27.22 22.14
C ILE A 555 -19.76 -27.38 20.84
N ASP A 556 -19.55 -26.49 19.88
CA ASP A 556 -20.23 -26.45 18.58
C ASP A 556 -21.76 -26.54 18.70
N GLY A 557 -22.32 -25.83 19.68
CA GLY A 557 -23.76 -25.79 19.95
C GLY A 557 -24.32 -27.05 20.64
N THR A 558 -23.49 -28.04 20.95
CA THR A 558 -23.88 -29.27 21.66
C THR A 558 -23.49 -29.18 23.13
N ALA A 559 -24.38 -29.57 24.05
CA ALA A 559 -24.05 -29.64 25.47
C ALA A 559 -22.96 -30.70 25.73
N SER A 560 -21.98 -30.36 26.57
CA SER A 560 -20.82 -31.20 26.87
C SER A 560 -20.50 -31.20 28.37
N THR A 561 -19.54 -32.02 28.80
CA THR A 561 -19.09 -32.10 30.20
C THR A 561 -17.83 -31.28 30.42
N SER A 562 -17.57 -30.84 31.66
CA SER A 562 -16.33 -30.16 32.01
C SER A 562 -15.07 -31.00 31.71
N ALA A 563 -15.19 -32.33 31.78
CA ALA A 563 -14.12 -33.27 31.40
C ALA A 563 -13.76 -33.21 29.90
N ALA A 564 -14.65 -32.68 29.04
CA ALA A 564 -14.33 -32.47 27.63
C ALA A 564 -13.27 -31.36 27.44
N PHE A 565 -13.12 -30.43 28.39
CA PHE A 565 -12.12 -29.34 28.32
C PHE A 565 -10.73 -29.77 28.80
N THR A 566 -10.62 -30.92 29.48
CA THR A 566 -9.39 -31.40 30.12
C THR A 566 -8.50 -32.27 29.21
N GLY A 567 -8.66 -32.16 27.88
CA GLY A 567 -7.85 -32.89 26.89
C GLY A 567 -6.34 -32.69 27.07
N ALA A 568 -5.56 -33.71 26.72
CA ALA A 568 -4.11 -33.75 26.95
C ALA A 568 -3.36 -32.62 26.20
N ALA A 569 -2.48 -31.94 26.93
CA ALA A 569 -1.50 -30.92 26.52
C ALA A 569 -1.98 -29.82 25.55
N ALA A 570 -2.05 -28.60 26.09
CA ALA A 570 -1.73 -27.40 25.33
C ALA A 570 -0.36 -27.56 24.63
N VAL A 571 -0.33 -27.42 23.31
CA VAL A 571 0.90 -27.29 22.53
C VAL A 571 1.52 -25.92 22.85
N THR A 572 2.25 -25.81 23.97
CA THR A 572 3.17 -24.71 24.19
C THR A 572 4.52 -25.09 23.57
N GLY A 573 4.75 -24.62 22.33
CA GLY A 573 5.93 -24.96 21.51
C GLY A 573 5.62 -25.98 20.40
N PRO A 574 6.39 -26.03 19.29
CA PRO A 574 6.04 -26.85 18.12
C PRO A 574 5.92 -28.34 18.49
N PRO A 575 4.87 -29.06 18.05
CA PRO A 575 4.50 -30.32 18.67
C PRO A 575 5.44 -31.46 18.26
N ALA A 576 5.96 -32.18 19.25
CA ALA A 576 6.13 -33.62 19.09
C ALA A 576 4.72 -34.23 19.14
N VAL A 577 4.18 -34.59 17.97
CA VAL A 577 2.81 -35.10 17.82
C VAL A 577 2.74 -36.51 18.38
N ALA A 578 2.31 -36.64 19.63
CA ALA A 578 1.84 -37.90 20.19
C ALA A 578 0.52 -37.67 20.93
N ALA A 579 -0.57 -37.92 20.19
CA ALA A 579 -1.91 -38.33 20.62
C ALA A 579 -2.74 -37.46 21.59
N VAL A 580 -4.02 -37.31 21.18
CA VAL A 580 -5.23 -36.87 21.89
C VAL A 580 -5.59 -35.38 21.73
N VAL A 581 -6.70 -35.15 21.02
CA VAL A 581 -7.28 -33.86 20.62
C VAL A 581 -7.97 -33.23 21.83
N SER A 582 -7.48 -32.10 22.34
CA SER A 582 -8.29 -31.22 23.20
C SER A 582 -9.24 -30.42 22.30
N PRO A 583 -10.55 -30.31 22.61
CA PRO A 583 -11.49 -29.52 21.83
C PRO A 583 -11.37 -28.00 22.07
N VAL A 584 -10.35 -27.55 22.83
CA VAL A 584 -10.03 -26.13 23.02
C VAL A 584 -8.67 -25.85 22.40
N SER A 585 -8.65 -25.13 21.29
CA SER A 585 -7.50 -24.77 20.49
C SER A 585 -7.35 -23.25 20.37
N VAL A 586 -6.12 -22.77 20.13
CA VAL A 586 -5.88 -21.34 19.85
C VAL A 586 -6.58 -20.98 18.54
N GLY A 587 -7.44 -19.97 18.58
CA GLY A 587 -8.27 -19.55 17.46
C GLY A 587 -9.75 -19.93 17.59
N ASP A 588 -10.10 -20.80 18.53
CA ASP A 588 -11.51 -21.13 18.82
C ASP A 588 -12.27 -19.90 19.29
N GLN A 589 -13.55 -19.82 18.90
CA GLN A 589 -14.44 -18.81 19.44
C GLN A 589 -15.00 -19.28 20.77
N VAL A 590 -15.01 -18.40 21.75
CA VAL A 590 -15.49 -18.69 23.09
C VAL A 590 -16.41 -17.60 23.58
N THR A 591 -17.49 -18.00 24.24
CA THR A 591 -18.30 -17.15 25.10
C THR A 591 -18.27 -17.70 26.51
N TYR A 592 -17.92 -16.84 27.46
CA TYR A 592 -17.84 -17.14 28.89
C TYR A 592 -18.77 -16.22 29.68
N ALA A 593 -19.50 -16.78 30.63
CA ALA A 593 -20.20 -16.05 31.67
C ALA A 593 -20.19 -16.85 32.96
N LYS A 594 -20.40 -16.21 34.11
CA LYS A 594 -20.62 -16.91 35.38
C LYS A 594 -21.73 -16.21 36.15
N ALA A 595 -22.70 -16.99 36.62
CA ALA A 595 -23.84 -16.49 37.40
C ALA A 595 -24.19 -17.48 38.50
N GLY A 596 -24.43 -16.99 39.71
CA GLY A 596 -24.83 -17.83 40.85
C GLY A 596 -23.83 -18.94 41.19
N GLY A 597 -22.53 -18.70 40.96
CA GLY A 597 -21.47 -19.70 41.15
C GLY A 597 -21.27 -20.69 40.01
N VAL A 598 -22.15 -20.69 39.00
CA VAL A 598 -22.09 -21.61 37.83
C VAL A 598 -21.45 -20.90 36.64
N GLN A 599 -20.41 -21.51 36.07
CA GLN A 599 -19.76 -21.04 34.84
C GLN A 599 -20.54 -21.56 33.63
N LYS A 600 -20.69 -20.72 32.61
CA LYS A 600 -21.23 -21.08 31.30
C LYS A 600 -20.18 -20.82 30.24
N VAL A 601 -19.72 -21.88 29.58
CA VAL A 601 -18.71 -21.81 28.53
C VAL A 601 -19.26 -22.41 27.25
N THR A 602 -19.30 -21.61 26.20
CA THR A 602 -19.68 -22.05 24.86
C THR A 602 -18.48 -21.88 23.94
N LEU A 603 -18.01 -22.98 23.36
CA LEU A 603 -16.96 -22.99 22.35
C LEU A 603 -17.53 -23.29 20.98
N VAL A 604 -16.96 -22.65 19.97
CA VAL A 604 -17.10 -23.04 18.56
C VAL A 604 -15.69 -23.30 18.04
N ASN A 605 -15.44 -24.56 17.67
CA ASN A 605 -14.13 -25.04 17.27
C ASN A 605 -13.77 -24.51 15.89
N ALA A 606 -12.52 -24.06 15.71
CA ALA A 606 -11.99 -23.63 14.44
C ALA A 606 -10.96 -24.65 13.93
N ALA A 607 -10.83 -24.80 12.60
CA ALA A 607 -9.80 -25.68 12.04
C ALA A 607 -8.41 -25.22 12.50
N PRO A 608 -7.50 -26.14 12.88
CA PRO A 608 -6.17 -25.77 13.36
C PRO A 608 -5.43 -24.93 12.33
N SER A 609 -4.77 -23.87 12.79
CA SER A 609 -3.98 -23.00 11.91
C SER A 609 -2.86 -23.77 11.20
N LYS A 610 -2.63 -23.46 9.92
CA LYS A 610 -1.53 -24.02 9.13
C LYS A 610 -0.17 -23.55 9.67
N LEU A 611 0.78 -24.45 9.75
CA LEU A 611 2.16 -24.15 10.13
C LEU A 611 3.02 -24.10 8.87
N ALA A 612 3.49 -22.90 8.52
CA ALA A 612 4.38 -22.70 7.39
C ALA A 612 5.85 -22.60 7.85
N GLY A 613 6.77 -22.99 6.98
CA GLY A 613 8.20 -22.87 7.21
C GLY A 613 9.04 -23.26 6.00
N MET A 614 10.34 -23.40 6.22
CA MET A 614 11.31 -23.83 5.21
C MET A 614 11.99 -25.13 5.64
N VAL A 615 12.09 -26.11 4.74
CA VAL A 615 12.72 -27.41 5.00
C VAL A 615 14.18 -27.20 5.45
N ALA A 616 14.54 -27.85 6.54
CA ALA A 616 15.84 -27.78 7.17
C ALA A 616 16.62 -29.07 6.93
N ASP A 617 17.84 -28.98 6.38
CA ASP A 617 18.60 -30.18 5.99
C ASP A 617 19.68 -30.61 6.99
N SER A 618 20.14 -29.72 7.87
CA SER A 618 20.75 -30.10 9.15
C SER A 618 21.04 -28.86 9.99
N VAL A 619 20.98 -28.99 11.32
CA VAL A 619 21.22 -27.86 12.21
C VAL A 619 22.26 -28.19 13.27
N THR A 620 23.03 -27.14 13.55
CA THR A 620 24.22 -26.89 14.36
C THR A 620 24.78 -27.96 15.30
N ILE A 621 26.08 -27.82 15.59
CA ILE A 621 26.55 -27.97 16.97
C ILE A 621 25.87 -26.83 17.77
N SER A 622 24.59 -27.06 18.14
CA SER A 622 23.67 -26.33 19.07
C SER A 622 22.84 -25.11 18.59
N GLY A 623 21.53 -25.16 18.25
CA GLY A 623 20.54 -26.23 18.17
C GLY A 623 19.40 -25.89 17.16
N THR A 624 18.91 -26.70 16.20
CA THR A 624 18.69 -28.16 16.19
C THR A 624 17.53 -28.73 15.33
N PRO A 625 17.22 -28.40 14.05
CA PRO A 625 16.62 -29.42 13.17
C PRO A 625 17.60 -30.25 12.32
N THR A 626 17.74 -31.55 12.64
CA THR A 626 18.12 -32.63 11.70
C THR A 626 17.03 -33.71 11.69
N ALA A 627 16.42 -33.90 10.51
CA ALA A 627 16.21 -35.17 9.82
C ALA A 627 15.47 -34.89 8.49
N THR A 628 16.18 -35.07 7.37
CA THR A 628 15.62 -35.26 6.01
C THR A 628 15.87 -36.73 5.62
N ASN A 629 15.20 -37.64 6.32
CA ASN A 629 15.38 -39.08 6.13
C ASN A 629 14.03 -39.75 5.83
N SER A 630 13.97 -41.07 5.75
CA SER A 630 12.72 -41.78 5.41
C SER A 630 11.61 -41.72 6.47
N THR A 631 11.86 -41.13 7.66
CA THR A 631 10.92 -41.14 8.80
C THR A 631 10.41 -39.77 9.22
N GLN A 632 11.18 -38.69 9.06
CA GLN A 632 10.80 -37.34 9.51
C GLN A 632 11.21 -36.24 8.52
N LEU A 633 10.50 -35.11 8.57
CA LEU A 633 10.84 -33.83 7.94
C LEU A 633 11.11 -32.78 9.01
N ALA A 634 12.19 -32.03 8.88
CA ALA A 634 12.50 -30.90 9.75
C ALA A 634 12.34 -29.57 9.01
N TYR A 635 11.88 -28.50 9.69
CA TYR A 635 11.69 -27.17 9.07
C TYR A 635 11.77 -26.01 10.06
N TRP A 636 12.02 -24.80 9.54
CA TRP A 636 12.05 -23.54 10.29
C TRP A 636 10.82 -22.69 10.00
N SER A 637 10.12 -22.24 11.04
CA SER A 637 9.04 -21.25 10.89
C SER A 637 9.59 -19.85 10.54
N PRO A 638 8.75 -18.94 9.99
CA PRO A 638 9.14 -17.56 9.72
C PRO A 638 9.70 -16.80 10.94
N ALA A 639 9.29 -17.20 12.15
CA ALA A 639 9.79 -16.63 13.41
C ALA A 639 11.10 -17.26 13.89
N GLY A 640 11.79 -18.05 13.06
CA GLY A 640 13.07 -18.68 13.39
C GLY A 640 12.97 -19.87 14.36
N THR A 641 11.77 -20.40 14.61
CA THR A 641 11.58 -21.55 15.50
C THR A 641 11.67 -22.86 14.71
N ALA A 642 12.49 -23.81 15.19
CA ALA A 642 12.68 -25.13 14.62
C ALA A 642 11.49 -26.07 14.91
N SER A 643 11.09 -26.87 13.92
CA SER A 643 9.98 -27.83 14.03
C SER A 643 10.29 -29.14 13.28
N LYS A 644 9.60 -30.23 13.65
CA LYS A 644 9.70 -31.55 12.99
C LYS A 644 8.31 -32.17 12.79
N VAL A 645 8.12 -32.93 11.73
CA VAL A 645 6.92 -33.73 11.45
C VAL A 645 7.33 -35.16 11.09
N THR A 646 6.72 -36.15 11.75
CA THR A 646 6.93 -37.57 11.41
C THR A 646 6.00 -37.95 10.27
N TYR A 647 6.54 -38.57 9.21
CA TYR A 647 5.74 -38.90 8.03
C TYR A 647 4.65 -39.93 8.28
N ALA A 648 4.75 -40.74 9.34
CA ALA A 648 3.70 -41.68 9.74
C ALA A 648 2.41 -40.98 10.19
N ASP A 649 2.52 -39.72 10.64
CA ASP A 649 1.39 -38.93 11.17
C ASP A 649 0.68 -38.12 10.06
N VAL A 650 1.16 -38.23 8.82
CA VAL A 650 0.71 -37.44 7.67
C VAL A 650 -0.09 -38.32 6.73
N SER A 651 -1.36 -37.95 6.53
CA SER A 651 -2.27 -38.69 5.65
C SER A 651 -2.17 -38.31 4.17
N ARG A 652 -1.62 -37.13 3.87
CA ARG A 652 -1.51 -36.62 2.48
C ARG A 652 -0.21 -35.85 2.24
N PHE A 653 0.50 -36.19 1.18
CA PHE A 653 1.72 -35.52 0.72
C PHE A 653 1.46 -34.79 -0.59
N ILE A 654 1.96 -33.55 -0.71
CA ILE A 654 1.79 -32.71 -1.89
C ILE A 654 3.13 -32.06 -2.23
N VAL A 655 3.57 -32.17 -3.49
CA VAL A 655 4.78 -31.51 -4.02
C VAL A 655 4.36 -30.62 -5.18
N ASP A 656 4.66 -29.33 -5.10
CA ASP A 656 4.35 -28.32 -6.14
C ASP A 656 2.89 -28.37 -6.62
N GLY A 657 1.98 -28.49 -5.66
CA GLY A 657 0.53 -28.56 -5.91
C GLY A 657 0.01 -29.92 -6.39
N THR A 658 0.87 -30.91 -6.59
CA THR A 658 0.48 -32.26 -7.03
C THR A 658 0.55 -33.24 -5.87
N VAL A 659 -0.45 -34.11 -5.73
CA VAL A 659 -0.43 -35.17 -4.69
C VAL A 659 0.68 -36.15 -5.03
N ALA A 660 1.56 -36.38 -4.08
CA ALA A 660 2.74 -37.23 -4.23
C ALA A 660 2.65 -38.46 -3.31
N SER A 661 3.40 -39.51 -3.62
CA SER A 661 3.64 -40.58 -2.65
C SER A 661 4.58 -40.07 -1.54
N LYS A 662 4.60 -40.73 -0.39
CA LYS A 662 5.59 -40.42 0.67
C LYS A 662 7.01 -40.53 0.12
N ALA A 663 7.30 -41.53 -0.72
CA ALA A 663 8.64 -41.73 -1.26
C ALA A 663 9.04 -40.58 -2.20
N ASP A 664 8.14 -40.14 -3.07
CA ASP A 664 8.38 -39.02 -3.99
C ASP A 664 8.51 -37.69 -3.23
N PHE A 665 7.70 -37.50 -2.18
CA PHE A 665 7.80 -36.33 -1.31
C PHE A 665 9.15 -36.28 -0.57
N VAL A 666 9.59 -37.40 -0.01
CA VAL A 666 10.90 -37.49 0.68
C VAL A 666 12.04 -37.27 -0.31
N ALA A 667 11.92 -37.78 -1.54
CA ALA A 667 12.92 -37.58 -2.58
C ALA A 667 12.95 -36.12 -3.10
N ALA A 668 11.80 -35.43 -3.08
CA ALA A 668 11.68 -34.04 -3.52
C ALA A 668 12.02 -33.01 -2.44
N ALA A 669 11.91 -33.35 -1.16
CA ALA A 669 12.17 -32.43 -0.05
C ALA A 669 13.65 -32.07 0.04
N THR A 670 13.98 -30.84 -0.36
CA THR A 670 15.33 -30.27 -0.30
C THR A 670 15.41 -29.07 0.65
N ALA A 671 16.61 -28.79 1.16
CA ALA A 671 16.85 -27.65 2.06
C ALA A 671 16.40 -26.33 1.39
N GLY A 672 15.62 -25.52 2.10
CA GLY A 672 15.13 -24.23 1.59
C GLY A 672 13.79 -24.29 0.85
N ASP A 673 13.25 -25.48 0.60
CA ASP A 673 11.89 -25.61 0.07
C ASP A 673 10.86 -25.09 1.08
N ALA A 674 9.82 -24.43 0.58
CA ALA A 674 8.74 -23.98 1.45
C ALA A 674 7.87 -25.20 1.82
N VAL A 675 7.62 -25.38 3.11
CA VAL A 675 6.74 -26.43 3.63
C VAL A 675 5.57 -25.82 4.38
N VAL A 676 4.39 -26.41 4.20
CA VAL A 676 3.20 -26.13 4.99
C VAL A 676 2.66 -27.44 5.58
N TYR A 677 2.58 -27.50 6.90
CA TYR A 677 1.95 -28.58 7.64
C TYR A 677 0.55 -28.17 8.11
N GLN A 678 -0.44 -29.02 7.83
CA GLN A 678 -1.79 -28.92 8.36
C GLN A 678 -2.00 -30.09 9.34
N PRO A 679 -2.28 -29.83 10.63
CA PRO A 679 -2.70 -30.85 11.58
C PRO A 679 -4.09 -31.40 11.25
N ALA A 680 -4.34 -32.66 11.64
CA ALA A 680 -5.67 -33.24 11.58
C ALA A 680 -6.57 -32.71 12.72
N ASP A 681 -7.86 -32.58 12.43
CA ASP A 681 -8.89 -32.29 13.43
C ASP A 681 -10.17 -33.05 13.05
N THR A 682 -10.56 -33.98 13.91
CA THR A 682 -11.72 -34.85 13.71
C THR A 682 -13.05 -34.12 13.82
N THR A 683 -13.11 -33.05 14.60
CA THR A 683 -14.32 -32.23 14.80
C THR A 683 -14.61 -31.34 13.59
N THR A 684 -13.57 -30.87 12.89
CA THR A 684 -13.70 -30.09 11.64
C THR A 684 -13.52 -30.92 10.38
N ASN A 685 -13.34 -32.24 10.51
CA ASN A 685 -13.03 -33.18 9.41
C ASN A 685 -11.78 -32.79 8.59
N THR A 686 -10.80 -32.14 9.23
CA THR A 686 -9.54 -31.75 8.62
C THR A 686 -8.56 -32.91 8.66
N THR A 687 -7.99 -33.29 7.50
CA THR A 687 -6.97 -34.36 7.40
C THR A 687 -5.56 -33.79 7.55
N SER A 688 -4.62 -34.55 8.14
CA SER A 688 -3.23 -34.12 8.24
C SER A 688 -2.53 -34.13 6.87
N SER A 689 -1.84 -33.04 6.51
CA SER A 689 -1.14 -32.95 5.22
C SER A 689 0.18 -32.20 5.30
N LEU A 690 1.15 -32.60 4.48
CA LEU A 690 2.38 -31.86 4.18
C LEU A 690 2.37 -31.40 2.73
N THR A 691 2.55 -30.09 2.53
CA THR A 691 2.75 -29.48 1.21
C THR A 691 4.16 -28.95 1.11
N LEU A 692 4.88 -29.34 0.07
CA LEU A 692 6.19 -28.84 -0.31
C LEU A 692 6.05 -27.97 -1.55
N THR A 693 6.76 -26.85 -1.59
CA THR A 693 6.91 -26.01 -2.78
C THR A 693 8.38 -25.76 -3.02
N SER A 694 8.86 -26.26 -4.15
CA SER A 694 10.26 -26.21 -4.55
C SER A 694 10.69 -24.76 -4.82
N LYS A 695 11.77 -24.28 -4.20
CA LYS A 695 12.30 -22.92 -4.43
C LYS A 695 13.83 -22.92 -4.60
N PRO A 696 14.40 -22.34 -5.68
CA PRO A 696 15.84 -22.11 -5.74
C PRO A 696 16.25 -20.94 -4.82
N LEU A 697 17.35 -21.09 -4.09
CA LEU A 697 17.97 -20.03 -3.27
C LEU A 697 18.78 -19.07 -4.17
N ALA A 698 18.34 -17.82 -4.31
CA ALA A 698 19.06 -16.75 -5.00
C ALA A 698 19.00 -15.43 -4.20
N GLY A 699 20.13 -14.75 -4.05
CA GLY A 699 20.26 -13.48 -3.30
C GLY A 699 21.30 -12.53 -3.89
N THR A 700 21.19 -11.24 -3.56
CA THR A 700 22.09 -10.17 -4.04
C THR A 700 23.02 -9.71 -2.92
N VAL A 701 24.27 -9.36 -3.24
CA VAL A 701 25.24 -8.78 -2.28
C VAL A 701 25.26 -7.25 -2.44
N ALA A 702 25.22 -6.50 -1.34
CA ALA A 702 25.27 -5.03 -1.37
C ALA A 702 26.69 -4.50 -1.62
N VAL A 703 26.77 -3.32 -2.26
CA VAL A 703 28.05 -2.67 -2.58
C VAL A 703 28.70 -2.14 -1.30
N GLY A 704 29.83 -2.72 -0.89
CA GLY A 704 30.59 -2.32 0.31
C GLY A 704 30.77 -3.40 1.37
N ASP A 705 30.18 -4.59 1.17
CA ASP A 705 30.09 -5.65 2.18
C ASP A 705 31.34 -6.55 2.33
N VAL A 706 32.48 -6.19 1.75
CA VAL A 706 33.71 -6.97 1.98
C VAL A 706 34.48 -6.41 3.16
N ASP A 707 34.55 -7.19 4.24
CA ASP A 707 35.35 -6.82 5.39
C ASP A 707 36.85 -6.77 5.04
N SER A 708 37.62 -6.07 5.86
CA SER A 708 39.05 -5.84 5.66
C SER A 708 39.93 -7.11 5.74
N SER A 709 39.34 -8.28 5.96
CA SER A 709 40.05 -9.57 6.11
C SER A 709 40.17 -10.38 4.81
N GLY A 710 39.45 -9.99 3.75
CA GLY A 710 39.56 -10.61 2.42
C GLY A 710 38.65 -11.84 2.23
N HIS A 711 37.67 -11.68 1.33
CA HIS A 711 36.76 -12.70 0.77
C HIS A 711 35.37 -12.94 1.42
N HIS A 712 34.89 -12.06 2.31
CA HIS A 712 33.54 -12.16 2.89
C HIS A 712 32.52 -11.21 2.24
N VAL A 713 31.23 -11.59 2.15
CA VAL A 713 30.11 -10.74 1.67
C VAL A 713 28.81 -10.98 2.47
N SER A 714 27.88 -10.02 2.56
CA SER A 714 26.52 -10.28 3.09
C SER A 714 25.54 -10.60 1.97
N VAL A 715 24.59 -11.51 2.19
CA VAL A 715 23.59 -11.94 1.21
C VAL A 715 22.20 -11.53 1.68
N VAL A 716 21.47 -10.79 0.83
CA VAL A 716 20.06 -10.44 1.05
C VAL A 716 19.15 -11.17 0.06
N ASN A 717 17.94 -11.52 0.49
CA ASN A 717 16.90 -12.04 -0.40
C ASN A 717 16.31 -10.92 -1.27
N ALA A 718 15.37 -11.27 -2.16
CA ALA A 718 14.71 -10.34 -3.07
C ALA A 718 13.90 -9.23 -2.36
N ASP A 719 13.51 -9.46 -1.10
CA ASP A 719 12.76 -8.53 -0.26
C ASP A 719 13.67 -7.58 0.53
N GLY A 720 15.00 -7.75 0.42
CA GLY A 720 16.01 -6.94 1.08
C GLY A 720 16.39 -7.43 2.48
N ASP A 721 15.84 -8.54 2.94
CA ASP A 721 16.19 -9.13 4.24
C ASP A 721 17.54 -9.84 4.15
N THR A 722 18.42 -9.56 5.11
CA THR A 722 19.70 -10.27 5.22
C THR A 722 19.47 -11.71 5.63
N ILE A 723 19.75 -12.63 4.71
CA ILE A 723 19.66 -14.06 4.93
C ILE A 723 21.01 -14.66 5.39
N ALA A 724 22.13 -14.00 5.09
CA ALA A 724 23.45 -14.31 5.64
C ALA A 724 24.31 -13.05 5.82
N THR A 725 24.87 -12.83 7.00
CA THR A 725 25.65 -11.62 7.34
C THR A 725 27.16 -11.76 7.04
N GLN A 726 27.65 -12.95 6.68
CA GLN A 726 29.06 -13.17 6.35
C GLN A 726 29.23 -14.48 5.56
N ALA A 727 29.36 -14.36 4.25
CA ALA A 727 29.51 -15.44 3.29
C ALA A 727 30.91 -15.40 2.67
N ASP A 728 31.73 -16.42 2.92
CA ASP A 728 33.06 -16.54 2.31
C ASP A 728 32.93 -17.21 0.93
N TYR A 729 33.30 -16.48 -0.13
CA TYR A 729 33.22 -16.99 -1.51
C TYR A 729 34.48 -17.76 -1.95
N SER A 730 35.54 -17.75 -1.14
CA SER A 730 36.80 -18.46 -1.41
C SER A 730 36.82 -19.88 -0.83
N SER A 731 36.00 -20.14 0.20
CA SER A 731 35.83 -21.46 0.81
C SER A 731 34.72 -22.26 0.11
N ALA A 732 34.94 -23.57 -0.10
CA ALA A 732 33.91 -24.48 -0.62
C ALA A 732 32.82 -24.84 0.42
N THR A 733 32.82 -24.19 1.58
CA THR A 733 32.09 -24.59 2.79
C THR A 733 31.20 -23.51 3.42
N SER A 734 30.99 -22.40 2.73
CA SER A 734 30.22 -21.23 3.21
C SER A 734 29.39 -20.72 2.04
N VAL A 735 28.08 -20.90 1.96
CA VAL A 735 27.08 -20.29 2.86
C VAL A 735 26.04 -21.31 3.31
N TYR A 736 25.87 -22.43 2.60
CA TYR A 736 24.90 -23.48 2.93
C TYR A 736 25.30 -24.84 2.32
N ALA A 737 25.93 -25.70 3.15
CA ALA A 737 26.21 -27.15 3.00
C ALA A 737 27.64 -27.60 2.61
N THR A 738 28.13 -28.64 3.31
CA THR A 738 29.32 -29.43 2.94
C THR A 738 28.95 -30.55 1.97
N GLY A 739 29.60 -30.55 0.79
CA GLY A 739 29.81 -31.70 -0.10
C GLY A 739 29.02 -31.58 -1.41
N THR A 740 29.58 -31.21 -2.56
CA THR A 740 30.94 -31.44 -3.09
C THR A 740 31.44 -30.28 -3.95
N GLY A 741 32.39 -29.51 -3.41
CA GLY A 741 33.66 -29.14 -4.06
C GLY A 741 33.70 -28.19 -5.27
N ASN A 742 32.59 -27.85 -5.92
CA ASN A 742 32.64 -27.07 -7.16
C ASN A 742 31.99 -25.69 -6.99
N ASN A 743 32.80 -24.69 -6.62
CA ASN A 743 32.44 -23.29 -6.82
C ASN A 743 32.67 -22.96 -8.29
N VAL A 744 31.63 -22.47 -8.96
CA VAL A 744 31.71 -21.94 -10.32
C VAL A 744 31.66 -20.42 -10.24
N TYR A 745 32.72 -19.76 -10.67
CA TYR A 745 32.78 -18.31 -10.72
C TYR A 745 32.45 -17.84 -12.13
N THR A 746 31.59 -16.86 -12.26
CA THR A 746 31.25 -16.24 -13.54
C THR A 746 31.37 -14.73 -13.43
N ILE A 747 31.99 -14.10 -14.43
CA ILE A 747 32.05 -12.65 -14.56
C ILE A 747 31.34 -12.30 -15.86
N ASP A 748 30.30 -11.46 -15.78
CA ASP A 748 29.47 -11.05 -16.93
C ASP A 748 28.99 -12.23 -17.79
N GLY A 749 28.57 -13.30 -17.11
CA GLY A 749 28.05 -14.52 -17.74
C GLY A 749 29.12 -15.50 -18.26
N THR A 750 30.41 -15.21 -18.07
CA THR A 750 31.51 -16.08 -18.53
C THR A 750 32.23 -16.74 -17.36
N THR A 751 32.41 -18.07 -17.41
CA THR A 751 33.16 -18.82 -16.39
C THR A 751 34.58 -18.29 -16.25
N SER A 752 34.99 -18.02 -15.00
CA SER A 752 36.24 -17.40 -14.62
C SER A 752 36.93 -18.21 -13.52
N THR A 753 38.22 -17.99 -13.31
CA THR A 753 38.93 -18.57 -12.16
C THR A 753 38.65 -17.77 -10.89
N LEU A 754 38.82 -18.39 -9.70
CA LEU A 754 38.72 -17.70 -8.41
C LEU A 754 39.61 -16.44 -8.36
N ALA A 755 40.85 -16.52 -8.88
CA ALA A 755 41.78 -15.40 -8.92
C ALA A 755 41.28 -14.23 -9.81
N GLN A 756 40.64 -14.54 -10.95
CA GLN A 756 40.05 -13.52 -11.82
C GLN A 756 38.81 -12.87 -11.19
N PHE A 757 38.00 -13.68 -10.52
CA PHE A 757 36.80 -13.22 -9.80
C PHE A 757 37.19 -12.30 -8.63
N ASP A 758 38.16 -12.71 -7.83
CA ASP A 758 38.65 -11.94 -6.68
C ASP A 758 39.32 -10.62 -7.09
N ALA A 759 40.14 -10.64 -8.14
CA ALA A 759 40.70 -9.43 -8.71
C ALA A 759 39.62 -8.43 -9.16
N MET A 760 38.47 -8.91 -9.63
CA MET A 760 37.37 -8.05 -10.07
C MET A 760 36.55 -7.49 -8.89
N VAL A 761 36.34 -8.29 -7.83
CA VAL A 761 35.72 -7.85 -6.58
C VAL A 761 36.54 -6.72 -5.94
N ASN A 762 37.87 -6.87 -5.86
CA ASN A 762 38.77 -5.81 -5.38
C ASN A 762 38.71 -4.52 -6.22
N ARG A 763 38.53 -4.63 -7.54
CA ARG A 763 38.34 -3.48 -8.44
C ARG A 763 37.02 -2.75 -8.21
N ILE A 764 35.96 -3.46 -7.81
CA ILE A 764 34.68 -2.83 -7.46
C ILE A 764 34.79 -2.10 -6.12
N GLN A 765 35.41 -2.74 -5.12
CA GLN A 765 35.61 -2.15 -3.78
C GLN A 765 36.45 -0.86 -3.81
N THR A 766 37.54 -0.87 -4.58
CA THR A 766 38.41 0.31 -4.75
C THR A 766 37.78 1.41 -5.60
N GLY A 767 36.55 1.21 -6.09
CA GLY A 767 35.84 2.15 -6.95
C GLY A 767 36.33 2.18 -8.41
N ALA A 768 37.23 1.28 -8.79
CA ALA A 768 37.78 1.17 -10.15
C ALA A 768 36.79 0.53 -11.15
N ARG A 769 35.73 -0.12 -10.68
CA ARG A 769 34.58 -0.63 -11.45
C ARG A 769 33.28 -0.53 -10.63
N GLN A 770 32.12 -0.59 -11.28
CA GLN A 770 30.84 -0.82 -10.61
C GLN A 770 30.34 -2.23 -10.92
N GLY A 771 29.66 -2.88 -9.98
CA GLY A 771 29.08 -4.20 -10.20
C GLY A 771 28.39 -4.76 -8.96
N SER A 772 27.71 -5.88 -9.15
CA SER A 772 27.00 -6.63 -8.09
C SER A 772 27.40 -8.10 -8.12
N VAL A 773 27.45 -8.74 -6.95
CA VAL A 773 27.69 -10.18 -6.81
C VAL A 773 26.37 -10.86 -6.47
N GLN A 774 26.14 -12.03 -7.06
CA GLN A 774 25.04 -12.94 -6.75
C GLN A 774 25.58 -14.34 -6.49
N ALA A 775 24.90 -15.10 -5.64
CA ALA A 775 25.18 -16.51 -5.40
C ALA A 775 23.91 -17.34 -5.64
N SER A 776 24.07 -18.50 -6.26
CA SER A 776 22.99 -19.48 -6.50
C SER A 776 23.47 -20.90 -6.25
N ILE A 777 22.57 -21.77 -5.81
CA ILE A 777 22.84 -23.18 -5.55
C ILE A 777 21.93 -24.02 -6.43
N SER A 778 22.54 -24.93 -7.21
CA SER A 778 21.81 -25.88 -8.03
C SER A 778 22.55 -27.21 -8.05
N ASN A 779 21.86 -28.30 -7.69
CA ASN A 779 22.40 -29.67 -7.68
C ASN A 779 23.76 -29.82 -6.95
N GLY A 780 23.93 -29.15 -5.80
CA GLY A 780 25.18 -29.21 -5.01
C GLY A 780 26.35 -28.39 -5.56
N THR A 781 26.15 -27.60 -6.63
CA THR A 781 27.14 -26.66 -7.19
C THR A 781 26.76 -25.24 -6.80
N VAL A 782 27.73 -24.49 -6.25
CA VAL A 782 27.54 -23.08 -5.89
C VAL A 782 28.08 -22.22 -7.02
N THR A 783 27.21 -21.43 -7.66
CA THR A 783 27.61 -20.51 -8.71
C THR A 783 27.63 -19.08 -8.18
N TRP A 784 28.81 -18.47 -8.18
CA TRP A 784 29.04 -17.07 -7.88
C TRP A 784 29.08 -16.28 -9.18
N THR A 785 28.20 -15.29 -9.32
CA THR A 785 28.10 -14.46 -10.51
C THR A 785 28.40 -13.02 -10.16
N LEU A 786 29.37 -12.45 -10.85
CA LEU A 786 29.68 -11.03 -10.79
C LEU A 786 29.17 -10.37 -12.06
N SER A 787 28.27 -9.40 -11.91
CA SER A 787 27.81 -8.54 -13.00
C SER A 787 28.46 -7.18 -12.86
N THR A 788 29.27 -6.80 -13.85
CA THR A 788 30.04 -5.54 -13.86
C THR A 788 29.48 -4.54 -14.87
N MET A 789 29.69 -3.25 -14.61
CA MET A 789 29.41 -2.16 -15.54
C MET A 789 30.69 -1.30 -15.72
N ASN A 790 31.00 -0.91 -16.97
CA ASN A 790 32.19 -0.12 -17.34
C ASN A 790 31.90 1.38 -17.50
N PHE A 791 32.93 2.23 -17.39
CA PHE A 791 32.97 3.55 -18.06
C PHE A 791 34.22 3.72 -18.98
N THR A 792 33.93 4.01 -20.27
CA THR A 792 34.65 4.73 -21.37
C THR A 792 36.14 4.47 -21.78
N ALA A 793 36.28 3.69 -22.87
CA ALA A 793 37.23 3.71 -24.03
C ALA A 793 38.77 3.84 -23.85
N ALA A 794 39.53 3.06 -24.63
CA ALA A 794 41.01 3.01 -24.69
C ALA A 794 41.68 4.33 -25.19
N PRO A 795 42.97 4.57 -24.90
CA PRO A 795 43.74 5.70 -25.45
C PRO A 795 43.79 5.70 -26.98
N ALA A 796 43.71 6.88 -27.60
CA ALA A 796 43.82 7.08 -29.04
C ALA A 796 44.73 8.28 -29.37
N PRO A 797 45.53 8.21 -30.45
CA PRO A 797 46.24 9.38 -30.98
C PRO A 797 45.20 10.40 -31.48
N VAL A 798 45.35 11.66 -31.06
CA VAL A 798 44.39 12.72 -31.36
C VAL A 798 44.94 13.82 -32.25
N SER A 799 46.26 13.98 -32.35
CA SER A 799 46.86 14.98 -33.25
C SER A 799 48.30 14.66 -33.63
N ILE A 800 48.70 15.18 -34.80
CA ILE A 800 50.10 15.32 -35.23
C ILE A 800 50.35 16.80 -35.51
N THR A 801 51.42 17.37 -34.96
CA THR A 801 51.81 18.77 -35.18
C THR A 801 53.28 18.88 -35.58
N LYS A 802 53.61 19.94 -36.32
CA LYS A 802 54.98 20.28 -36.71
C LYS A 802 55.63 21.09 -35.58
N GLY A 803 56.73 20.58 -35.05
CA GLY A 803 57.57 21.28 -34.08
C GLY A 803 58.61 22.19 -34.74
N ALA A 804 59.62 22.61 -33.97
CA ALA A 804 60.79 23.34 -34.51
C ALA A 804 61.48 22.55 -35.63
N SER A 805 62.23 23.22 -36.52
CA SER A 805 62.83 22.65 -37.73
C SER A 805 63.27 21.19 -37.54
N ASN A 806 62.52 20.29 -38.19
CA ASN A 806 62.72 18.83 -38.25
C ASN A 806 62.16 17.98 -37.10
N VAL A 807 61.15 18.50 -36.38
CA VAL A 807 60.44 17.79 -35.30
C VAL A 807 58.98 17.50 -35.66
N VAL A 808 58.50 16.27 -35.45
CA VAL A 808 57.09 15.89 -35.51
C VAL A 808 56.61 15.50 -34.11
N VAL A 809 55.48 16.05 -33.67
CA VAL A 809 54.91 15.78 -32.34
C VAL A 809 53.57 15.08 -32.50
N VAL A 810 53.40 13.93 -31.85
CA VAL A 810 52.14 13.17 -31.81
C VAL A 810 51.57 13.22 -30.40
N THR A 811 50.31 13.62 -30.27
CA THR A 811 49.61 13.70 -28.97
C THR A 811 48.54 12.61 -28.87
N PHE A 812 48.50 11.95 -27.72
CA PHE A 812 47.50 10.98 -27.33
C PHE A 812 46.55 11.58 -26.30
N ASN A 813 45.28 11.19 -26.34
CA ASN A 813 44.28 11.69 -25.40
C ASN A 813 44.46 11.16 -23.96
N LYS A 814 45.29 10.13 -23.77
CA LYS A 814 45.59 9.48 -22.49
C LYS A 814 47.03 8.91 -22.52
N PRO A 815 47.66 8.65 -21.36
CA PRO A 815 49.03 8.09 -21.29
C PRO A 815 49.16 6.70 -21.91
N VAL A 816 50.30 6.41 -22.54
CA VAL A 816 50.61 5.10 -23.17
C VAL A 816 51.96 4.58 -22.70
N THR A 817 52.08 3.28 -22.39
CA THR A 817 53.35 2.70 -21.91
C THR A 817 53.82 1.56 -22.84
N PRO A 818 55.08 1.57 -23.32
CA PRO A 818 55.63 0.42 -24.04
C PRO A 818 55.84 -0.76 -23.08
N ALA A 819 55.40 -1.96 -23.45
CA ALA A 819 55.77 -3.19 -22.76
C ALA A 819 57.18 -3.67 -23.19
N GLY A 820 58.24 -2.90 -22.89
CA GLY A 820 59.63 -3.30 -23.15
C GLY A 820 60.64 -2.14 -23.23
N SER A 821 61.90 -2.38 -22.85
CA SER A 821 62.94 -1.37 -22.62
C SER A 821 63.62 -0.75 -23.86
N ALA A 822 63.10 -0.98 -25.08
CA ALA A 822 63.67 -0.43 -26.32
C ALA A 822 62.62 0.31 -27.16
N ALA A 823 62.08 1.41 -26.64
CA ALA A 823 60.90 2.10 -27.18
C ALA A 823 61.10 2.91 -28.48
N PHE A 824 62.33 3.01 -29.01
CA PHE A 824 62.67 4.02 -30.03
C PHE A 824 62.53 3.55 -31.50
N SER A 825 62.39 2.24 -31.77
CA SER A 825 62.39 1.66 -33.13
C SER A 825 61.05 1.09 -33.60
N ASP A 826 60.00 1.22 -32.79
CA ASP A 826 58.73 0.51 -32.97
C ASP A 826 57.70 1.27 -33.84
N TRP A 827 58.08 2.45 -34.36
CA TRP A 827 57.24 3.29 -35.21
C TRP A 827 57.95 3.63 -36.52
N THR A 828 57.18 3.70 -37.60
CA THR A 828 57.63 4.15 -38.91
C THR A 828 56.98 5.48 -39.24
N ILE A 829 57.81 6.40 -39.77
CA ILE A 829 57.35 7.66 -40.33
C ILE A 829 57.60 7.63 -41.83
N THR A 830 56.56 7.81 -42.60
CA THR A 830 56.64 7.91 -44.07
C THR A 830 56.24 9.32 -44.51
N GLY A 831 56.86 9.81 -45.60
CA GLY A 831 56.65 11.16 -46.13
C GLY A 831 57.58 12.26 -45.58
N ALA A 832 58.51 11.89 -44.70
CA ALA A 832 59.59 12.73 -44.17
C ALA A 832 60.94 12.03 -44.41
N GLY A 833 62.02 12.78 -44.68
CA GLY A 833 63.38 12.19 -44.71
C GLY A 833 63.68 11.43 -43.41
N THR A 834 64.53 10.40 -43.49
CA THR A 834 64.83 9.44 -42.41
C THR A 834 64.85 10.07 -41.01
N ALA A 835 63.81 9.80 -40.21
CA ALA A 835 63.71 10.20 -38.80
C ALA A 835 64.07 9.00 -37.91
N THR A 836 64.85 9.23 -36.85
CA THR A 836 65.57 8.14 -36.16
C THR A 836 65.41 8.09 -34.64
N ALA A 837 64.85 9.11 -33.98
CA ALA A 837 64.73 9.10 -32.51
C ALA A 837 63.36 9.62 -32.01
N VAL A 838 62.79 8.92 -31.01
CA VAL A 838 61.46 9.17 -30.42
C VAL A 838 61.55 9.51 -28.93
N ALA A 839 61.28 10.75 -28.50
CA ALA A 839 61.22 11.10 -27.08
C ALA A 839 59.78 11.20 -26.58
N TRP A 840 59.50 10.71 -25.37
CA TRP A 840 58.19 10.86 -24.71
C TRP A 840 58.22 11.95 -23.65
N THR A 841 57.09 12.66 -23.46
CA THR A 841 56.90 13.51 -22.27
C THR A 841 56.82 12.67 -21.00
N ALA A 842 57.09 13.26 -19.84
CA ALA A 842 57.14 12.54 -18.56
C ALA A 842 55.84 11.80 -18.19
N ASN A 843 54.70 12.23 -18.71
CA ASN A 843 53.39 11.62 -18.52
C ASN A 843 52.99 10.66 -19.66
N ASN A 844 53.89 10.39 -20.61
CA ASN A 844 53.70 9.51 -21.76
C ASN A 844 52.44 9.77 -22.62
N THR A 845 51.99 11.03 -22.70
CA THR A 845 50.87 11.43 -23.58
C THR A 845 51.33 12.04 -24.89
N VAL A 846 52.61 12.42 -25.03
CA VAL A 846 53.15 13.07 -26.22
C VAL A 846 54.45 12.40 -26.63
N ALA A 847 54.54 12.01 -27.91
CA ALA A 847 55.74 11.46 -28.54
C ALA A 847 56.32 12.46 -29.55
N THR A 848 57.63 12.65 -29.53
CA THR A 848 58.35 13.62 -30.36
C THR A 848 59.41 12.92 -31.21
N PHE A 849 59.38 13.14 -32.52
CA PHE A 849 60.27 12.51 -33.49
C PHE A 849 61.22 13.55 -34.10
N THR A 850 62.52 13.27 -34.16
CA THR A 850 63.55 14.14 -34.77
C THR A 850 64.16 13.51 -36.03
N GLY A 851 64.29 14.28 -37.12
CA GLY A 851 64.78 13.78 -38.42
C GLY A 851 65.32 14.85 -39.38
N THR A 852 65.35 14.56 -40.68
CA THR A 852 65.71 15.55 -41.73
C THR A 852 64.52 16.49 -42.02
N ALA A 853 64.77 17.71 -42.49
CA ALA A 853 63.76 18.77 -42.62
C ALA A 853 62.53 18.39 -43.45
N ILE A 854 61.35 18.45 -42.83
CA ILE A 854 60.05 18.29 -43.49
C ILE A 854 59.58 19.67 -43.96
N THR A 855 59.80 19.97 -45.23
CA THR A 855 59.45 21.27 -45.81
C THR A 855 58.03 21.33 -46.36
N THR A 856 57.52 20.25 -47.00
CA THR A 856 56.11 20.09 -47.44
C THR A 856 55.78 18.62 -47.69
N GLY A 857 54.62 18.11 -47.22
CA GLY A 857 54.16 16.74 -47.53
C GLY A 857 53.26 16.08 -46.47
N THR A 858 52.63 14.95 -46.84
CA THR A 858 51.83 14.14 -45.89
C THR A 858 52.73 13.21 -45.09
N VAL A 859 52.74 13.40 -43.78
CA VAL A 859 53.47 12.58 -42.82
C VAL A 859 52.51 11.57 -42.21
N THR A 860 52.85 10.28 -42.30
CA THR A 860 52.08 9.22 -41.67
C THR A 860 52.93 8.53 -40.61
N VAL A 861 52.37 8.40 -39.41
CA VAL A 861 52.98 7.71 -38.26
C VAL A 861 52.22 6.42 -38.01
N THR A 862 52.91 5.29 -38.13
CA THR A 862 52.31 3.96 -37.98
C THR A 862 53.21 3.06 -37.15
N PRO A 863 52.67 2.15 -36.30
CA PRO A 863 53.48 1.12 -35.68
C PRO A 863 54.20 0.29 -36.75
N LEU A 864 55.43 -0.12 -36.48
CA LEU A 864 56.26 -0.86 -37.45
C LEU A 864 55.56 -2.11 -38.00
N ASN A 865 54.75 -2.77 -37.18
CA ASN A 865 53.85 -3.86 -37.57
C ASN A 865 52.72 -4.07 -36.55
N ALA A 866 51.74 -4.90 -36.91
CA ALA A 866 50.59 -5.23 -36.07
C ALA A 866 50.98 -5.87 -34.72
N THR A 867 52.06 -6.66 -34.68
CA THR A 867 52.57 -7.26 -33.44
C THR A 867 53.12 -6.19 -32.50
N LYS A 868 53.82 -5.18 -33.02
CA LYS A 868 54.30 -4.03 -32.25
C LYS A 868 53.16 -3.15 -31.76
N ALA A 869 52.12 -2.95 -32.57
CA ALA A 869 50.89 -2.28 -32.12
C ALA A 869 50.30 -2.97 -30.88
N ALA A 870 50.32 -4.30 -30.83
CA ALA A 870 49.79 -5.08 -29.70
C ALA A 870 50.65 -5.05 -28.42
N LEU A 871 51.88 -4.51 -28.46
CA LEU A 871 52.75 -4.39 -27.28
C LEU A 871 52.56 -3.08 -26.51
N TYR A 872 51.69 -2.19 -26.98
CA TYR A 872 51.36 -0.97 -26.26
C TYR A 872 50.17 -1.22 -25.35
N THR A 873 50.35 -0.88 -24.07
CA THR A 873 49.28 -0.99 -23.08
C THR A 873 49.00 0.38 -22.49
N ASP A 874 47.72 0.64 -22.25
CA ASP A 874 47.32 1.84 -21.53
C ASP A 874 47.70 1.75 -20.05
N THR A 875 47.44 2.81 -19.30
CA THR A 875 47.64 2.86 -17.84
C THR A 875 46.85 1.78 -17.09
N TYR A 876 45.96 1.05 -17.77
CA TYR A 876 45.06 0.06 -17.21
C TYR A 876 45.36 -1.36 -17.71
N GLY A 877 46.52 -1.58 -18.36
CA GLY A 877 47.01 -2.89 -18.79
C GLY A 877 46.26 -3.49 -19.98
N THR A 878 45.46 -2.68 -20.69
CA THR A 878 44.72 -3.12 -21.87
C THR A 878 45.58 -2.91 -23.12
N THR A 879 45.72 -3.94 -23.95
CA THR A 879 46.41 -3.84 -25.25
C THR A 879 45.69 -2.83 -26.14
N VAL A 880 46.41 -1.80 -26.57
CA VAL A 880 45.86 -0.74 -27.43
C VAL A 880 46.18 -1.06 -28.89
N GLY A 881 45.14 -1.24 -29.71
CA GLY A 881 45.32 -1.30 -31.17
C GLY A 881 45.63 0.10 -31.71
N THR A 882 46.91 0.43 -31.90
CA THR A 882 47.31 1.72 -32.45
C THR A 882 47.19 1.71 -33.99
N GLY A 883 46.16 2.37 -34.52
CA GLY A 883 46.02 2.58 -35.97
C GLY A 883 46.99 3.64 -36.52
N SER A 884 47.20 3.65 -37.84
CA SER A 884 47.96 4.71 -38.53
C SER A 884 47.25 6.06 -38.37
N ILE A 885 48.02 7.13 -38.15
CA ILE A 885 47.52 8.49 -38.23
C ILE A 885 48.39 9.29 -39.22
N SER A 886 47.74 10.09 -40.06
CA SER A 886 48.39 10.90 -41.09
C SER A 886 48.02 12.37 -40.92
N ALA A 887 48.97 13.26 -41.18
CA ALA A 887 48.73 14.70 -41.26
C ALA A 887 49.54 15.30 -42.43
N THR A 888 48.94 16.25 -43.14
CA THR A 888 49.59 16.97 -44.24
C THR A 888 50.11 18.32 -43.74
N PHE A 889 51.41 18.58 -43.93
CA PHE A 889 52.12 19.75 -43.46
C PHE A 889 52.60 20.67 -44.59
#